data_AF-A0AAW4Z2P6-F1
#
_entry.id   AF-A0AAW4Z2P6-F1
#
_cell.length_a   1.000
_cell.length_b   1.000
_cell.length_c   1.000
_cell.angle_alpha   90.00
_cell.angle_beta   90.00
_cell.angle_gamma   90.00
#
_symmetry.space_group_name_H-M   'P 1'
#
loop_
_entity.id
_entity.type
_entity.pdbx_description
1 polymer ?
#
loop_
_entity_poly.entity_id
_entity_poly.type
_entity_poly.pdbx_seq_one_letter_code
_entity_poly.pdbx_strand_id
1 'polypeptide(L)'
;MEFIYRLKDIAGFEANTTEELKDKLTEYFTIEGSKPDVIIEGDFVIVRMDDKEIQEAEKKFAKVTALCDKGQFSQAKLAVEEFIKQHPRFSDAYRLKAQLYMQEGKIDDAIDINIEALRCNPRNGWALLLMGNLFGKYKNDIKTAENYYNKILEYCPNNAIACNNIAAVMMERNEYDKAISIFKHVLDVNDKYGNAYYGLALAYYNQKDFKNAFEYALAGSLKADRQRENPNVLEELHKLMVVAAKNLVSTTNYINVMLGIKDAIELDTKNRIEIEEDDKLEVSAKLQYGKVYNRNYNLVKYNPKMPYMEHLVIHELMHLDMALEASKRGHNMIVFSNNDNKLAFRNKYASWINNIVNKVGHSKAMGVVDKLQDGLMVQIMNCPLDLFVEKRMYDKYPIIKAAQLLSLMHQETLNQESIMKGQQGIFPQSIVNASKIMNIVSSMHLERLFGLRFYQNYKPTKAEFETAKDLYEEYLAYEDYKPGEEYELVEYFAETLGMEKYFGLKNESEFVRDTYKEKEEEKYVRDALLGDTDPSSGNSIDGLTEEQKKKQDAFYKQNKDGADPMQTMMMSMYMVSALEYFDGMSKDQIKRIAFEIAMLGMKGISPEIKSGYKVDSIPGKDFGGYEMLAYYYVSWALAIPEQLNALGMPFSKA
;
A
#
# COMPACT_ATOMS: atom_id res chain seq x y z
N MET A 1 -29.93 8.21 50.81
CA MET A 1 -31.15 8.75 50.18
C MET A 1 -32.43 8.40 50.96
N GLU A 2 -33.51 9.18 50.82
CA GLU A 2 -34.85 8.88 51.40
C GLU A 2 -35.90 8.84 50.28
N PHE A 3 -36.70 7.76 50.23
CA PHE A 3 -37.78 7.57 49.26
C PHE A 3 -39.10 7.35 49.98
N ILE A 4 -40.17 8.00 49.52
CA ILE A 4 -41.49 7.93 50.16
C ILE A 4 -42.48 7.34 49.16
N TYR A 5 -43.10 6.23 49.54
CA TYR A 5 -44.12 5.52 48.77
C TYR A 5 -45.45 5.52 49.52
N ARG A 6 -46.57 5.45 48.82
CA ARG A 6 -47.86 5.13 49.46
C ARG A 6 -48.04 3.62 49.53
N LEU A 7 -48.53 3.11 50.66
CA LEU A 7 -48.70 1.68 50.92
C LEU A 7 -49.55 0.98 49.84
N LYS A 8 -50.59 1.66 49.35
CA LYS A 8 -51.48 1.17 48.28
C LYS A 8 -50.80 1.04 46.91
N ASP A 9 -49.69 1.74 46.69
CA ASP A 9 -48.95 1.73 45.42
C ASP A 9 -47.88 0.62 45.41
N ILE A 10 -47.59 0.01 46.56
CA ILE A 10 -46.70 -1.15 46.73
C ILE A 10 -47.55 -2.44 46.74
N ALA A 11 -48.22 -2.73 45.63
CA ALA A 11 -49.11 -3.88 45.51
C ALA A 11 -48.34 -5.21 45.53
N GLY A 12 -48.77 -6.16 46.38
CA GLY A 12 -48.25 -7.54 46.42
C GLY A 12 -47.60 -8.00 47.73
N PHE A 13 -47.45 -7.11 48.72
CA PHE A 13 -46.90 -7.45 50.03
C PHE A 13 -48.03 -7.72 51.04
N GLU A 14 -48.60 -8.93 51.01
CA GLU A 14 -49.50 -9.38 52.08
C GLU A 14 -48.69 -9.71 53.34
N ALA A 15 -49.11 -9.17 54.48
CA ALA A 15 -48.48 -9.42 55.78
C ALA A 15 -49.53 -9.35 56.89
N ASN A 16 -49.40 -10.22 57.89
CA ASN A 16 -50.36 -10.31 59.00
C ASN A 16 -50.06 -9.29 60.10
N THR A 17 -48.87 -8.68 60.09
CA THR A 17 -48.44 -7.67 61.05
C THR A 17 -47.61 -6.58 60.38
N THR A 18 -47.56 -5.39 60.99
CA THR A 18 -46.71 -4.28 60.52
C THR A 18 -45.23 -4.64 60.54
N GLU A 19 -44.80 -5.47 61.50
CA GLU A 19 -43.42 -5.97 61.60
C GLU A 19 -43.09 -6.88 60.42
N GLU A 20 -43.98 -7.83 60.10
CA GLU A 20 -43.81 -8.73 58.95
C GLU A 20 -43.82 -7.95 57.62
N LEU A 21 -44.64 -6.90 57.51
CA LEU A 21 -44.66 -6.02 56.34
C LEU A 21 -43.35 -5.22 56.23
N LYS A 22 -42.87 -4.68 57.34
CA LYS A 22 -41.60 -3.94 57.42
C LYS A 22 -40.42 -4.85 57.05
N ASP A 23 -40.39 -6.10 57.50
CA ASP A 23 -39.35 -7.06 57.14
C ASP A 23 -39.36 -7.37 55.64
N LYS A 24 -40.53 -7.66 55.06
CA LYS A 24 -40.67 -7.92 53.62
C LYS A 24 -40.30 -6.72 52.75
N LEU A 25 -40.67 -5.51 53.16
CA LEU A 25 -40.32 -4.28 52.46
C LEU A 25 -38.83 -3.96 52.60
N THR A 26 -38.26 -4.15 53.80
CA THR A 26 -36.81 -4.03 54.03
C THR A 26 -36.05 -4.99 53.13
N GLU A 27 -36.55 -6.21 52.99
CA GLU A 27 -36.00 -7.21 52.08
C GLU A 27 -36.09 -6.76 50.61
N TYR A 28 -37.26 -6.30 50.16
CA TYR A 28 -37.49 -5.86 48.78
C TYR A 28 -36.63 -4.67 48.38
N PHE A 29 -36.50 -3.69 49.27
CA PHE A 29 -35.72 -2.47 49.01
C PHE A 29 -34.23 -2.64 49.33
N THR A 30 -33.75 -3.81 49.75
CA THR A 30 -32.31 -4.03 49.94
C THR A 30 -31.61 -4.06 48.58
N ILE A 31 -30.78 -3.05 48.30
CA ILE A 31 -29.97 -2.96 47.08
C ILE A 31 -28.49 -3.09 47.48
N GLU A 32 -27.74 -3.93 46.76
CA GLU A 32 -26.28 -4.04 46.89
C GLU A 32 -25.76 -4.32 48.32
N GLY A 33 -26.57 -5.03 49.12
CA GLY A 33 -26.19 -5.39 50.49
C GLY A 33 -26.41 -4.31 51.55
N SER A 34 -26.89 -3.12 51.17
CA SER A 34 -27.30 -2.10 52.15
C SER A 34 -28.76 -2.28 52.52
N LYS A 35 -29.00 -2.57 53.80
CA LYS A 35 -30.37 -2.70 54.32
C LYS A 35 -30.96 -1.31 54.48
N PRO A 36 -32.07 -1.00 53.80
CA PRO A 36 -32.73 0.26 54.03
C PRO A 36 -33.38 0.25 55.41
N ASP A 37 -33.39 1.40 56.08
CA ASP A 37 -34.29 1.62 57.20
C ASP A 37 -35.67 1.93 56.63
N VAL A 38 -36.58 0.95 56.76
CA VAL A 38 -37.97 1.07 56.31
C VAL A 38 -38.84 1.48 57.49
N ILE A 39 -39.49 2.63 57.34
CA ILE A 39 -40.41 3.19 58.34
C ILE A 39 -41.81 3.22 57.72
N ILE A 40 -42.78 2.65 58.42
CA ILE A 40 -44.20 2.68 58.00
C ILE A 40 -44.92 3.69 58.90
N GLU A 41 -45.38 4.79 58.32
CA GLU A 41 -46.13 5.85 59.02
C GLU A 41 -47.48 6.07 58.34
N GLY A 42 -48.55 5.57 58.95
CA GLY A 42 -49.90 5.64 58.38
C GLY A 42 -49.96 4.94 57.02
N ASP A 43 -50.33 5.68 55.98
CA ASP A 43 -50.43 5.19 54.60
C ASP A 43 -49.12 5.27 53.81
N PHE A 44 -48.00 5.64 54.46
CA PHE A 44 -46.72 5.87 53.79
C PHE A 44 -45.64 4.89 54.24
N VAL A 45 -44.81 4.47 53.28
CA VAL A 45 -43.58 3.71 53.48
C VAL A 45 -42.41 4.62 53.14
N ILE A 46 -41.59 4.94 54.14
CA ILE A 46 -40.38 5.74 54.02
C ILE A 46 -39.20 4.77 54.02
N VAL A 47 -38.42 4.77 52.93
CA VAL A 47 -37.25 3.91 52.75
C VAL A 47 -36.01 4.80 52.78
N ARG A 48 -35.20 4.64 53.82
CA ARG A 48 -33.93 5.36 53.96
C ARG A 48 -32.77 4.43 53.64
N MET A 49 -31.88 4.85 52.76
CA MET A 49 -30.65 4.13 52.43
C MET A 49 -29.43 4.95 52.85
N ASP A 50 -28.44 4.30 53.46
CA ASP A 50 -27.12 4.90 53.67
C ASP A 50 -26.27 4.71 52.42
N ASP A 51 -26.09 5.79 51.66
CA ASP A 51 -25.35 5.77 50.39
C ASP A 51 -23.84 5.51 50.60
N LYS A 52 -23.32 5.65 51.84
CA LYS A 52 -21.89 5.43 52.13
C LYS A 52 -21.51 3.96 52.17
N GLU A 53 -22.38 3.10 52.71
CA GLU A 53 -22.11 1.66 52.77
C GLU A 53 -22.11 1.02 51.38
N ILE A 54 -23.02 1.47 50.50
CA ILE A 54 -23.08 1.09 49.08
C ILE A 54 -21.76 1.47 48.38
N GLN A 55 -21.35 2.74 48.48
CA GLN A 55 -20.12 3.22 47.84
C GLN A 55 -18.86 2.52 48.37
N GLU A 56 -18.83 2.19 49.66
CA GLU A 56 -17.71 1.45 50.24
C GLU A 56 -17.65 0.00 49.75
N ALA A 57 -18.80 -0.67 49.64
CA ALA A 57 -18.92 -2.02 49.08
C ALA A 57 -18.52 -2.04 47.60
N GLU A 58 -19.00 -1.11 46.79
CA GLU A 58 -18.60 -0.94 45.38
C GLU A 58 -17.08 -0.73 45.25
N LYS A 59 -16.49 0.13 46.09
CA LYS A 59 -15.04 0.37 46.10
C LYS A 59 -14.24 -0.87 46.50
N LYS A 60 -14.74 -1.66 47.44
CA LYS A 60 -14.14 -2.95 47.81
C LYS A 60 -14.28 -3.96 46.68
N PHE A 61 -15.43 -4.01 46.02
CA PHE A 61 -15.69 -4.89 44.88
C PHE A 61 -14.81 -4.56 43.67
N ALA A 62 -14.54 -3.28 43.42
CA ALA A 62 -13.61 -2.84 42.36
C ALA A 62 -12.19 -3.42 42.53
N LYS A 63 -11.76 -3.71 43.77
CA LYS A 63 -10.49 -4.41 44.01
C LYS A 63 -10.55 -5.88 43.59
N VAL A 64 -11.71 -6.53 43.75
CA VAL A 64 -11.95 -7.91 43.33
C VAL A 64 -11.96 -8.00 41.81
N THR A 65 -12.62 -7.07 41.12
CA THR A 65 -12.62 -7.02 39.64
C THR A 65 -11.23 -6.74 39.10
N ALA A 66 -10.45 -5.87 39.74
CA ALA A 66 -9.06 -5.59 39.33
C ALA A 66 -8.14 -6.83 39.38
N LEU A 67 -8.42 -7.83 40.23
CA LEU A 67 -7.70 -9.10 40.20
C LEU A 67 -8.03 -9.92 38.94
N CYS A 68 -9.30 -9.87 38.50
CA CYS A 68 -9.73 -10.51 37.25
C CYS A 68 -9.08 -9.84 36.04
N ASP A 69 -9.02 -8.51 36.03
CA ASP A 69 -8.41 -7.73 34.93
C ASP A 69 -6.90 -8.02 34.79
N LYS A 70 -6.24 -8.41 35.89
CA LYS A 70 -4.83 -8.84 35.92
C LYS A 70 -4.63 -10.32 35.59
N GLY A 71 -5.69 -11.07 35.29
CA GLY A 71 -5.64 -12.51 35.04
C GLY A 71 -5.37 -13.37 36.28
N GLN A 72 -5.48 -12.81 37.48
CA GLN A 72 -5.21 -13.51 38.74
C GLN A 72 -6.45 -14.27 39.24
N PHE A 73 -6.95 -15.21 38.41
CA PHE A 73 -8.26 -15.86 38.62
C PHE A 73 -8.38 -16.62 39.96
N SER A 74 -7.33 -17.31 40.40
CA SER A 74 -7.35 -18.03 41.68
C SER A 74 -7.50 -17.08 42.88
N GLN A 75 -6.84 -15.92 42.84
CA GLN A 75 -6.96 -14.90 43.89
C GLN A 75 -8.31 -14.18 43.82
N ALA A 76 -8.79 -13.88 42.62
CA ALA A 76 -10.11 -13.30 42.40
C ALA A 76 -11.23 -14.19 42.95
N LYS A 77 -11.12 -15.52 42.80
CA LYS A 77 -12.10 -16.48 43.33
C LYS A 77 -12.19 -16.44 44.86
N LEU A 78 -11.05 -16.44 45.55
CA LEU A 78 -11.03 -16.31 47.01
C LEU A 78 -11.56 -14.95 47.46
N ALA A 79 -11.17 -13.88 46.77
CA ALA A 79 -11.58 -12.52 47.08
C ALA A 79 -13.09 -12.31 46.86
N VAL A 80 -13.68 -12.87 45.79
CA VAL A 80 -15.12 -12.76 45.54
C VAL A 80 -15.93 -13.59 46.54
N GLU A 81 -15.43 -14.75 46.97
CA GLU A 81 -16.10 -15.55 48.00
C GLU A 81 -16.09 -14.86 49.37
N GLU A 82 -14.97 -14.25 49.74
CA GLU A 82 -14.89 -13.46 50.98
C GLU A 82 -15.76 -12.20 50.89
N PHE A 83 -15.80 -11.54 49.74
CA PHE A 83 -16.68 -10.41 49.50
C PHE A 83 -18.16 -10.80 49.61
N ILE A 84 -18.57 -11.93 49.03
CA ILE A 84 -19.95 -12.45 49.13
C ILE A 84 -20.34 -12.75 50.58
N LYS A 85 -19.43 -13.28 51.41
CA LYS A 85 -19.73 -13.51 52.84
C LYS A 85 -20.03 -12.21 53.59
N GLN A 86 -19.33 -11.13 53.24
CA GLN A 86 -19.51 -9.81 53.85
C GLN A 86 -20.71 -9.06 53.25
N HIS A 87 -21.02 -9.29 51.97
CA HIS A 87 -22.07 -8.63 51.21
C HIS A 87 -22.95 -9.66 50.45
N PRO A 88 -23.76 -10.47 51.16
CA PRO A 88 -24.47 -11.63 50.58
C PRO A 88 -25.62 -11.27 49.64
N ARG A 89 -25.93 -9.98 49.44
CA ARG A 89 -26.94 -9.50 48.48
C ARG A 89 -26.34 -8.69 47.33
N PHE A 90 -25.02 -8.71 47.17
CA PHE A 90 -24.32 -7.98 46.11
C PHE A 90 -24.36 -8.78 44.79
N SER A 91 -25.36 -8.49 43.96
CA SER A 91 -25.64 -9.23 42.71
C SER A 91 -24.40 -9.39 41.81
N ASP A 92 -23.60 -8.33 41.64
CA ASP A 92 -22.43 -8.37 40.77
C ASP A 92 -21.32 -9.29 41.26
N ALA A 93 -21.26 -9.57 42.56
CA ALA A 93 -20.27 -10.50 43.11
C ALA A 93 -20.63 -11.95 42.77
N TYR A 94 -21.91 -12.32 42.87
CA TYR A 94 -22.39 -13.61 42.39
C TYR A 94 -22.20 -13.75 40.88
N ARG A 95 -22.53 -12.71 40.10
CA ARG A 95 -22.29 -12.69 38.65
C ARG A 95 -20.80 -12.90 38.32
N LEU A 96 -19.90 -12.20 39.02
CA LEU A 96 -18.46 -12.34 38.81
C LEU A 96 -17.99 -13.76 39.18
N LYS A 97 -18.49 -14.32 40.28
CA LYS A 97 -18.22 -15.71 40.66
C LYS A 97 -18.69 -16.68 39.57
N ALA A 98 -19.91 -16.51 39.06
CA ALA A 98 -20.43 -17.32 37.96
C ALA A 98 -19.54 -17.20 36.70
N GLN A 99 -19.09 -15.99 36.35
CA GLN A 99 -18.19 -15.77 35.24
C GLN A 99 -16.84 -16.51 35.39
N LEU A 100 -16.28 -16.55 36.61
CA LEU A 100 -15.06 -17.32 36.89
C LEU A 100 -15.29 -18.83 36.72
N TYR A 101 -16.42 -19.36 37.20
CA TYR A 101 -16.78 -20.78 37.02
C TYR A 101 -17.02 -21.14 35.55
N MET A 102 -17.65 -20.24 34.78
CA MET A 102 -17.81 -20.38 33.33
C MET A 102 -16.44 -20.48 32.63
N GLN A 103 -15.45 -19.65 33.03
CA GLN A 103 -14.09 -19.73 32.50
C GLN A 103 -13.37 -21.03 32.86
N GLU A 104 -13.69 -21.64 34.00
CA GLU A 104 -13.21 -22.99 34.38
C GLU A 104 -13.94 -24.13 33.62
N GLY A 105 -14.92 -23.83 32.77
CA GLY A 105 -15.73 -24.82 32.06
C GLY A 105 -16.83 -25.47 32.91
N LYS A 106 -17.04 -25.00 34.14
CA LYS A 106 -18.09 -25.49 35.06
C LYS A 106 -19.40 -24.75 34.80
N ILE A 107 -20.03 -25.10 33.69
CA ILE A 107 -21.19 -24.36 33.15
C ILE A 107 -22.41 -24.47 34.06
N ASP A 108 -22.72 -25.65 34.58
CA ASP A 108 -23.88 -25.86 35.46
C ASP A 108 -23.73 -25.08 36.78
N ASP A 109 -22.56 -25.16 37.43
CA ASP A 109 -22.26 -24.35 38.61
C ASP A 109 -22.37 -22.84 38.32
N ALA A 110 -21.90 -22.40 37.15
CA ALA A 110 -22.00 -20.99 36.75
C ALA A 110 -23.46 -20.54 36.61
N ILE A 111 -24.33 -21.39 36.05
CA ILE A 111 -25.77 -21.13 35.95
C ILE A 111 -26.36 -20.98 37.36
N ASP A 112 -26.13 -21.95 38.25
CA ASP A 112 -26.67 -21.93 39.60
C ASP A 112 -26.21 -20.70 40.40
N ILE A 113 -24.93 -20.35 40.31
CA ILE A 113 -24.39 -19.15 40.97
C ILE A 113 -24.99 -17.87 40.36
N ASN A 114 -25.21 -17.82 39.04
CA ASN A 114 -25.78 -16.64 38.39
C ASN A 114 -27.29 -16.50 38.64
N ILE A 115 -28.00 -17.59 38.98
CA ILE A 115 -29.36 -17.52 39.51
C ILE A 115 -29.36 -16.74 40.83
N GLU A 116 -28.39 -16.95 41.72
CA GLU A 116 -28.28 -16.16 42.96
C GLU A 116 -28.04 -14.67 42.66
N ALA A 117 -27.25 -14.34 41.63
CA ALA A 117 -27.08 -12.96 41.18
C ALA A 117 -28.41 -12.31 40.77
N LEU A 118 -29.24 -13.05 40.01
CA LEU A 118 -30.56 -12.59 39.56
C LEU A 118 -31.63 -12.62 40.66
N ARG A 119 -31.49 -13.46 41.68
CA ARG A 119 -32.31 -13.39 42.89
C ARG A 119 -32.02 -12.12 43.69
N CYS A 120 -30.75 -11.74 43.79
CA CYS A 120 -30.35 -10.49 44.45
C CYS A 120 -30.80 -9.25 43.67
N ASN A 121 -30.67 -9.26 42.34
CA ASN A 121 -31.16 -8.19 41.48
C ASN A 121 -31.67 -8.76 40.15
N PRO A 122 -32.99 -8.90 39.97
CA PRO A 122 -33.60 -9.42 38.73
C PRO A 122 -33.34 -8.57 37.48
N ARG A 123 -32.93 -7.31 37.66
CA ARG A 123 -32.64 -6.34 36.59
C ARG A 123 -31.14 -6.15 36.37
N ASN A 124 -30.27 -6.95 36.99
CA ASN A 124 -28.84 -6.88 36.71
C ASN A 124 -28.59 -7.28 35.24
N GLY A 125 -28.36 -6.29 34.38
CA GLY A 125 -28.17 -6.49 32.95
C GLY A 125 -26.98 -7.36 32.61
N TRP A 126 -25.89 -7.29 33.39
CA TRP A 126 -24.71 -8.13 33.19
C TRP A 126 -24.97 -9.59 33.61
N ALA A 127 -25.77 -9.82 34.66
CA ALA A 127 -26.18 -11.16 35.07
C ALA A 127 -27.17 -11.78 34.06
N LEU A 128 -28.13 -11.00 33.55
CA LEU A 128 -29.03 -11.43 32.47
C LEU A 128 -28.23 -11.77 31.19
N LEU A 129 -27.25 -10.94 30.84
CA LEU A 129 -26.37 -11.18 29.69
C LEU A 129 -25.56 -12.47 29.87
N LEU A 130 -25.00 -12.69 31.07
CA LEU A 130 -24.27 -13.91 31.39
C LEU A 130 -25.17 -15.14 31.29
N MET A 131 -26.43 -15.08 31.76
CA MET A 131 -27.39 -16.18 31.55
C MET A 131 -27.62 -16.44 30.06
N GLY A 132 -27.87 -15.40 29.28
CA GLY A 132 -28.04 -15.54 27.83
C GLY A 132 -26.85 -16.23 27.18
N ASN A 133 -25.62 -15.85 27.54
CA ASN A 133 -24.40 -16.47 27.05
C ASN A 133 -24.26 -17.94 27.50
N LEU A 134 -24.54 -18.25 28.77
CA LEU A 134 -24.47 -19.61 29.32
C LEU A 134 -25.43 -20.57 28.58
N PHE A 135 -26.68 -20.16 28.37
CA PHE A 135 -27.64 -20.98 27.66
C PHE A 135 -27.35 -21.05 26.16
N GLY A 136 -27.08 -19.93 25.51
CA GLY A 136 -26.89 -19.88 24.05
C GLY A 136 -25.61 -20.57 23.61
N LYS A 137 -24.47 -20.14 24.16
CA LYS A 137 -23.15 -20.61 23.73
C LYS A 137 -22.77 -21.97 24.29
N TYR A 138 -23.11 -22.27 25.54
CA TYR A 138 -22.59 -23.46 26.23
C TYR A 138 -23.61 -24.59 26.38
N LYS A 139 -24.91 -24.29 26.40
CA LYS A 139 -25.98 -25.29 26.40
C LYS A 139 -26.65 -25.48 25.04
N ASN A 140 -26.34 -24.63 24.06
CA ASN A 140 -27.01 -24.61 22.76
C ASN A 140 -28.54 -24.44 22.88
N ASP A 141 -29.00 -23.80 23.98
CA ASP A 141 -30.40 -23.47 24.21
C ASP A 141 -30.65 -22.01 23.83
N ILE A 142 -30.77 -21.82 22.53
CA ILE A 142 -30.92 -20.53 21.88
C ILE A 142 -32.22 -19.84 22.30
N LYS A 143 -33.30 -20.60 22.55
CA LYS A 143 -34.60 -20.04 22.94
C LYS A 143 -34.54 -19.44 24.34
N THR A 144 -33.91 -20.14 25.28
CA THR A 144 -33.72 -19.60 26.64
C THR A 144 -32.77 -18.41 26.63
N ALA A 145 -31.72 -18.43 25.81
CA ALA A 145 -30.81 -17.30 25.65
C ALA A 145 -31.53 -16.02 25.18
N GLU A 146 -32.34 -16.15 24.13
CA GLU A 146 -33.15 -15.07 23.56
C GLU A 146 -34.08 -14.44 24.62
N ASN A 147 -34.72 -15.25 25.48
CA ASN A 147 -35.54 -14.74 26.58
C ASN A 147 -34.75 -13.86 27.56
N TYR A 148 -33.53 -14.26 27.92
CA TYR A 148 -32.70 -13.46 28.83
C TYR A 148 -32.20 -12.17 28.18
N TYR A 149 -31.87 -12.19 26.89
CA TYR A 149 -31.50 -10.97 26.16
C TYR A 149 -32.69 -10.02 25.98
N ASN A 150 -33.88 -10.53 25.66
CA ASN A 150 -35.09 -9.72 25.53
C ASN A 150 -35.45 -9.02 26.85
N LYS A 151 -35.26 -9.68 28.00
CA LYS A 151 -35.39 -9.03 29.31
C LYS A 151 -34.46 -7.83 29.49
N ILE A 152 -33.26 -7.85 28.93
CA ILE A 152 -32.37 -6.68 28.97
C ILE A 152 -32.97 -5.53 28.15
N LEU A 153 -33.54 -5.84 26.97
CA LEU A 153 -34.16 -4.84 26.10
C LEU A 153 -35.46 -4.26 26.66
N GLU A 154 -36.19 -4.99 27.52
CA GLU A 154 -37.34 -4.43 28.25
C GLU A 154 -36.94 -3.25 29.15
N TYR A 155 -35.76 -3.30 29.76
CA TYR A 155 -35.25 -2.23 30.64
C TYR A 155 -34.37 -1.22 29.92
N CYS A 156 -33.59 -1.69 28.95
CA CYS A 156 -32.61 -0.91 28.19
C CYS A 156 -32.77 -1.23 26.69
N PRO A 157 -33.77 -0.63 26.00
CA PRO A 157 -34.12 -0.96 24.61
C PRO A 157 -32.99 -0.81 23.59
N ASN A 158 -31.98 0.00 23.90
CA ASN A 158 -30.85 0.31 23.04
C ASN A 158 -29.53 -0.33 23.54
N ASN A 159 -29.61 -1.41 24.33
CA ASN A 159 -28.41 -2.10 24.78
C ASN A 159 -27.71 -2.83 23.62
N ALA A 160 -26.63 -2.24 23.10
CA ALA A 160 -25.89 -2.74 21.94
C ALA A 160 -25.40 -4.20 22.11
N ILE A 161 -25.01 -4.60 23.33
CA ILE A 161 -24.50 -5.96 23.60
C ILE A 161 -25.64 -6.98 23.52
N ALA A 162 -26.80 -6.68 24.12
CA ALA A 162 -27.96 -7.55 24.05
C ALA A 162 -28.48 -7.68 22.61
N CYS A 163 -28.62 -6.56 21.89
CA CYS A 163 -29.00 -6.58 20.48
C CYS A 163 -28.03 -7.39 19.62
N ASN A 164 -26.72 -7.20 19.81
CA ASN A 164 -25.69 -7.98 19.11
C ASN A 164 -25.84 -9.48 19.36
N ASN A 165 -26.07 -9.89 20.61
CA ASN A 165 -26.22 -11.30 20.94
C ASN A 165 -27.52 -11.92 20.42
N ILE A 166 -28.63 -11.17 20.38
CA ILE A 166 -29.87 -11.60 19.72
C ILE A 166 -29.63 -11.77 18.21
N ALA A 167 -28.96 -10.82 17.57
CA ALA A 167 -28.62 -10.92 16.16
C ALA A 167 -27.70 -12.10 15.87
N ALA A 168 -26.71 -12.39 16.74
CA ALA A 168 -25.87 -13.58 16.62
C ALA A 168 -26.67 -14.89 16.75
N VAL A 169 -27.66 -14.94 17.65
CA VAL A 169 -28.61 -16.05 17.75
C VAL A 169 -29.42 -16.23 16.45
N MET A 170 -29.87 -15.13 15.83
CA MET A 170 -30.55 -15.17 14.54
C MET A 170 -29.62 -15.66 13.42
N MET A 171 -28.35 -15.27 13.44
CA MET A 171 -27.33 -15.74 12.51
C MET A 171 -27.15 -17.27 12.58
N GLU A 172 -27.11 -17.86 13.78
CA GLU A 172 -27.02 -19.31 13.97
C GLU A 172 -28.25 -20.07 13.45
N ARG A 173 -29.41 -19.41 13.44
CA ARG A 173 -30.65 -19.93 12.84
C ARG A 173 -30.77 -19.65 11.33
N ASN A 174 -29.73 -19.07 10.70
CA ASN A 174 -29.73 -18.60 9.31
C ASN A 174 -30.80 -17.53 9.00
N GLU A 175 -31.28 -16.81 10.03
CA GLU A 175 -32.23 -15.71 9.90
C GLU A 175 -31.50 -14.38 9.61
N TYR A 176 -30.71 -14.36 8.53
CA TYR A 176 -29.76 -13.28 8.24
C TYR A 176 -30.44 -11.90 8.07
N ASP A 177 -31.60 -11.83 7.40
CA ASP A 177 -32.29 -10.55 7.18
C ASP A 177 -32.72 -9.89 8.49
N LYS A 178 -33.16 -10.69 9.47
CA LYS A 178 -33.53 -10.19 10.80
C LYS A 178 -32.29 -9.75 11.57
N ALA A 179 -31.21 -10.54 11.52
CA ALA A 179 -29.94 -10.18 12.15
C ALA A 179 -29.40 -8.86 11.59
N ILE A 180 -29.42 -8.68 10.27
CA ILE A 180 -29.02 -7.44 9.58
C ILE A 180 -29.82 -6.24 10.09
N SER A 181 -31.14 -6.38 10.23
CA SER A 181 -31.99 -5.29 10.74
C SER A 181 -31.58 -4.87 12.16
N ILE A 182 -31.28 -5.84 13.03
CA ILE A 182 -30.87 -5.55 14.42
C ILE A 182 -29.48 -4.93 14.46
N PHE A 183 -28.50 -5.47 13.71
CA PHE A 183 -27.16 -4.88 13.68
C PHE A 183 -27.16 -3.45 13.11
N LYS A 184 -27.98 -3.16 12.10
CA LYS A 184 -28.17 -1.79 11.60
C LYS A 184 -28.71 -0.86 12.70
N HIS A 185 -29.74 -1.29 13.43
CA HIS A 185 -30.26 -0.53 14.58
C HIS A 185 -29.18 -0.27 15.65
N VAL A 186 -28.30 -1.25 15.91
CA VAL A 186 -27.17 -1.05 16.83
C VAL A 186 -26.23 0.04 16.32
N LEU A 187 -25.94 0.08 15.02
CA LEU A 187 -25.10 1.13 14.42
C LEU A 187 -25.80 2.49 14.34
N ASP A 188 -27.13 2.54 14.27
CA ASP A 188 -27.89 3.80 14.35
C ASP A 188 -27.77 4.44 15.75
N VAL A 189 -27.64 3.60 16.80
CA VAL A 189 -27.44 4.05 18.19
C VAL A 189 -25.96 4.33 18.49
N ASN A 190 -25.06 3.45 18.03
CA ASN A 190 -23.63 3.54 18.25
C ASN A 190 -22.87 3.13 16.98
N ASP A 191 -22.53 4.13 16.16
CA ASP A 191 -21.86 3.97 14.87
C ASP A 191 -20.40 3.51 14.97
N LYS A 192 -19.87 3.36 16.18
CA LYS A 192 -18.53 2.84 16.49
C LYS A 192 -18.55 1.45 17.11
N TYR A 193 -19.67 0.72 17.05
CA TYR A 193 -19.78 -0.62 17.60
C TYR A 193 -19.37 -1.71 16.58
N GLY A 194 -18.09 -2.06 16.55
CA GLY A 194 -17.47 -2.98 15.60
C GLY A 194 -17.98 -4.42 15.61
N ASN A 195 -18.51 -4.91 16.73
CA ASN A 195 -19.23 -6.20 16.74
C ASN A 195 -20.44 -6.18 15.80
N ALA A 196 -21.15 -5.04 15.69
CA ALA A 196 -22.27 -4.93 14.75
C ALA A 196 -21.79 -4.81 13.29
N TYR A 197 -20.68 -4.11 13.02
CA TYR A 197 -20.06 -4.14 11.69
C TYR A 197 -19.61 -5.55 11.29
N TYR A 198 -18.99 -6.29 12.22
CA TYR A 198 -18.58 -7.67 11.98
C TYR A 198 -19.78 -8.57 11.73
N GLY A 199 -20.82 -8.46 12.56
CA GLY A 199 -22.08 -9.18 12.39
C GLY A 199 -22.75 -8.91 11.05
N LEU A 200 -22.81 -7.64 10.61
CA LEU A 200 -23.33 -7.26 9.29
C LEU A 200 -22.50 -7.84 8.16
N ALA A 201 -21.19 -7.64 8.21
CA ALA A 201 -20.29 -8.15 7.19
C ALA A 201 -20.43 -9.68 7.06
N LEU A 202 -20.53 -10.39 8.18
CA LEU A 202 -20.68 -11.84 8.20
C LEU A 202 -22.05 -12.30 7.69
N ALA A 203 -23.12 -11.57 8.02
CA ALA A 203 -24.47 -11.83 7.52
C ALA A 203 -24.53 -11.73 5.99
N TYR A 204 -24.04 -10.61 5.43
CA TYR A 204 -24.00 -10.42 3.99
C TYR A 204 -23.07 -11.44 3.30
N TYR A 205 -21.94 -11.78 3.94
CA TYR A 205 -21.04 -12.80 3.42
C TYR A 205 -21.73 -14.16 3.30
N ASN A 206 -22.50 -14.58 4.32
CA ASN A 206 -23.27 -15.83 4.28
C ASN A 206 -24.41 -15.79 3.26
N GLN A 207 -24.98 -14.62 2.98
CA GLN A 207 -25.92 -14.40 1.88
C GLN A 207 -25.25 -14.34 0.49
N LYS A 208 -23.91 -14.45 0.42
CA LYS A 208 -23.08 -14.28 -0.79
C LYS A 208 -23.15 -12.87 -1.40
N ASP A 209 -23.60 -11.88 -0.62
CA ASP A 209 -23.52 -10.48 -0.98
C ASP A 209 -22.13 -9.95 -0.58
N PHE A 210 -21.14 -10.29 -1.39
CA PHE A 210 -19.74 -9.93 -1.12
C PHE A 210 -19.48 -8.43 -1.17
N LYS A 211 -20.32 -7.68 -1.89
CA LYS A 211 -20.22 -6.22 -1.96
C LYS A 211 -20.54 -5.61 -0.59
N ASN A 212 -21.72 -5.88 -0.05
CA ASN A 212 -22.10 -5.37 1.26
C ASN A 212 -21.20 -5.94 2.37
N ALA A 213 -20.79 -7.21 2.26
CA ALA A 213 -19.84 -7.81 3.20
C ALA A 213 -18.52 -7.02 3.27
N PHE A 214 -17.95 -6.68 2.11
CA PHE A 214 -16.73 -5.87 2.02
C PHE A 214 -16.95 -4.45 2.55
N GLU A 215 -18.04 -3.79 2.14
CA GLU A 215 -18.33 -2.40 2.55
C GLU A 215 -18.51 -2.26 4.07
N TYR A 216 -19.26 -3.17 4.72
CA TYR A 216 -19.43 -3.14 6.17
C TYR A 216 -18.16 -3.55 6.92
N ALA A 217 -17.36 -4.49 6.40
CA ALA A 217 -16.09 -4.85 7.01
C ALA A 217 -15.08 -3.68 6.95
N LEU A 218 -15.01 -2.99 5.81
CA LEU A 218 -14.22 -1.78 5.63
C LEU A 218 -14.69 -0.64 6.54
N ALA A 219 -16.00 -0.38 6.60
CA ALA A 219 -16.56 0.61 7.51
C ALA A 219 -16.22 0.31 8.98
N GLY A 220 -16.33 -0.96 9.38
CA GLY A 220 -15.93 -1.42 10.70
C GLY A 220 -14.45 -1.17 10.98
N SER A 221 -13.56 -1.54 10.04
CA SER A 221 -12.12 -1.32 10.16
C SER A 221 -11.74 0.17 10.37
N LEU A 222 -12.48 1.09 9.74
CA LEU A 222 -12.24 2.53 9.82
C LEU A 222 -12.90 3.23 11.02
N LYS A 223 -14.09 2.78 11.45
CA LYS A 223 -14.92 3.48 12.44
C LYS A 223 -14.93 2.87 13.84
N ALA A 224 -14.68 1.57 13.95
CA ALA A 224 -14.73 0.85 15.22
C ALA A 224 -13.79 1.48 16.28
N ASP A 225 -14.26 1.58 17.52
CA ASP A 225 -13.45 2.12 18.61
C ASP A 225 -12.36 1.10 19.00
N ARG A 226 -11.12 1.40 18.63
CA ARG A 226 -9.94 0.57 18.93
C ARG A 226 -9.72 0.35 20.44
N GLN A 227 -10.23 1.21 21.32
CA GLN A 227 -10.03 1.11 22.78
C GLN A 227 -11.08 0.25 23.49
N ARG A 228 -12.31 0.19 22.97
CA ARG A 228 -13.44 -0.49 23.63
C ARG A 228 -13.74 -1.88 23.10
N GLU A 229 -13.30 -2.19 21.90
CA GLU A 229 -13.50 -3.50 21.30
C GLU A 229 -12.36 -4.45 21.60
N ASN A 230 -12.71 -5.72 21.85
CA ASN A 230 -11.73 -6.78 22.02
C ASN A 230 -10.82 -6.81 20.76
N PRO A 231 -9.48 -6.80 20.88
CA PRO A 231 -8.57 -6.83 19.73
C PRO A 231 -8.93 -7.86 18.65
N ASN A 232 -9.59 -8.95 19.07
CA ASN A 232 -10.08 -10.01 18.19
C ASN A 232 -11.11 -9.53 17.15
N VAL A 233 -11.95 -8.53 17.44
CA VAL A 233 -13.03 -8.09 16.53
C VAL A 233 -12.46 -7.41 15.29
N LEU A 234 -11.49 -6.51 15.46
CA LEU A 234 -10.80 -5.86 14.35
C LEU A 234 -10.03 -6.88 13.49
N GLU A 235 -9.40 -7.86 14.12
CA GLU A 235 -8.72 -8.94 13.40
C GLU A 235 -9.70 -9.74 12.54
N GLU A 236 -10.86 -10.11 13.10
CA GLU A 236 -11.91 -10.83 12.37
C GLU A 236 -12.56 -9.98 11.26
N LEU A 237 -12.76 -8.68 11.50
CA LEU A 237 -13.17 -7.71 10.48
C LEU A 237 -12.18 -7.68 9.31
N HIS A 238 -10.89 -7.57 9.59
CA HIS A 238 -9.85 -7.55 8.57
C HIS A 238 -9.79 -8.86 7.77
N LYS A 239 -9.87 -10.02 8.44
CA LYS A 239 -9.94 -11.32 7.75
C LYS A 239 -11.14 -11.38 6.82
N LEU A 240 -12.32 -11.01 7.32
CA LEU A 240 -13.54 -11.03 6.54
C LEU A 240 -13.52 -10.03 5.38
N MET A 241 -12.96 -8.84 5.59
CA MET A 241 -12.75 -7.82 4.55
C MET A 241 -11.92 -8.38 3.39
N VAL A 242 -10.79 -9.05 3.69
CA VAL A 242 -9.92 -9.64 2.67
C VAL A 242 -10.61 -10.79 1.93
N VAL A 243 -11.34 -11.66 2.66
CA VAL A 243 -12.06 -12.78 2.03
C VAL A 243 -13.22 -12.28 1.16
N ALA A 244 -13.99 -11.30 1.63
CA ALA A 244 -15.05 -10.66 0.85
C ALA A 244 -14.47 -9.97 -0.39
N ALA A 245 -13.36 -9.24 -0.25
CA ALA A 245 -12.66 -8.60 -1.37
C ALA A 245 -12.25 -9.62 -2.45
N LYS A 246 -11.67 -10.76 -2.06
CA LYS A 246 -11.28 -11.81 -3.03
C LYS A 246 -12.47 -12.34 -3.82
N ASN A 247 -13.59 -12.62 -3.15
CA ASN A 247 -14.80 -13.10 -3.80
C ASN A 247 -15.41 -12.02 -4.71
N LEU A 248 -15.46 -10.78 -4.25
CA LEU A 248 -15.97 -9.65 -5.03
C LEU A 248 -15.12 -9.42 -6.28
N VAL A 249 -13.78 -9.46 -6.15
CA VAL A 249 -12.88 -9.29 -7.29
C VAL A 249 -13.10 -10.40 -8.32
N SER A 250 -13.20 -11.66 -7.88
CA SER A 250 -13.39 -12.81 -8.78
C SER A 250 -14.72 -12.81 -9.55
N THR A 251 -15.70 -12.03 -9.09
CA THR A 251 -17.05 -11.95 -9.70
C THR A 251 -17.29 -10.64 -10.44
N THR A 252 -16.34 -9.70 -10.39
CA THR A 252 -16.46 -8.38 -11.01
C THR A 252 -15.78 -8.35 -12.39
N ASN A 253 -16.48 -7.84 -13.40
CA ASN A 253 -15.90 -7.63 -14.73
C ASN A 253 -15.13 -6.29 -14.76
N TYR A 254 -13.85 -6.33 -14.37
CA TYR A 254 -13.00 -5.13 -14.32
C TYR A 254 -12.64 -4.57 -15.69
N ILE A 255 -12.70 -5.35 -16.77
CA ILE A 255 -12.49 -4.84 -18.12
C ILE A 255 -13.55 -3.77 -18.45
N ASN A 256 -14.82 -4.03 -18.15
CA ASN A 256 -15.88 -3.03 -18.36
C ASN A 256 -15.68 -1.79 -17.48
N VAL A 257 -15.15 -1.96 -16.27
CA VAL A 257 -14.86 -0.82 -15.38
C VAL A 257 -13.73 0.02 -15.95
N MET A 258 -12.64 -0.60 -16.43
CA MET A 258 -11.52 0.09 -17.07
C MET A 258 -11.98 0.87 -18.30
N LEU A 259 -12.78 0.26 -19.17
CA LEU A 259 -13.31 0.91 -20.36
C LEU A 259 -14.21 2.11 -20.00
N GLY A 260 -15.08 1.97 -19.00
CA GLY A 260 -15.90 3.08 -18.52
C GLY A 260 -15.07 4.24 -17.96
N ILE A 261 -14.01 3.95 -17.20
CA ILE A 261 -13.09 4.96 -16.66
C ILE A 261 -12.31 5.63 -17.78
N LYS A 262 -11.76 4.86 -18.73
CA LYS A 262 -11.11 5.35 -19.93
C LYS A 262 -12.03 6.34 -20.66
N ASP A 263 -13.24 5.92 -21.00
CA ASP A 263 -14.18 6.74 -21.76
C ASP A 263 -14.53 8.04 -21.02
N ALA A 264 -14.64 8.00 -19.69
CA ALA A 264 -14.83 9.19 -18.86
C ALA A 264 -13.64 10.17 -18.95
N ILE A 265 -12.41 9.66 -18.90
CA ILE A 265 -11.19 10.49 -19.05
C ILE A 265 -11.12 11.07 -20.46
N GLU A 266 -11.38 10.28 -21.51
CA GLU A 266 -11.38 10.78 -22.89
C GLU A 266 -12.44 11.88 -23.08
N LEU A 267 -13.62 11.72 -22.48
CA LEU A 267 -14.70 12.69 -22.56
C LEU A 267 -14.32 14.02 -21.91
N ASP A 268 -13.71 13.99 -20.72
CA ASP A 268 -13.27 15.19 -19.99
C ASP A 268 -12.05 15.86 -20.63
N THR A 269 -11.06 15.05 -21.01
CA THR A 269 -9.75 15.56 -21.42
C THR A 269 -9.62 15.80 -22.92
N LYS A 270 -10.52 15.23 -23.74
CA LYS A 270 -10.41 15.19 -25.20
C LYS A 270 -9.11 14.57 -25.72
N ASN A 271 -8.44 13.77 -24.89
CA ASN A 271 -7.25 13.01 -25.27
C ASN A 271 -7.64 11.56 -25.53
N ARG A 272 -7.18 10.99 -26.65
CA ARG A 272 -7.42 9.58 -26.98
C ARG A 272 -6.56 8.67 -26.10
N ILE A 273 -7.13 7.57 -25.65
CA ILE A 273 -6.50 6.54 -24.82
C ILE A 273 -6.72 5.18 -25.49
N GLU A 274 -5.66 4.43 -25.65
CA GLU A 274 -5.69 3.04 -26.10
C GLU A 274 -5.30 2.13 -24.92
N ILE A 275 -5.94 0.97 -24.81
CA ILE A 275 -5.59 -0.06 -23.83
C ILE A 275 -5.24 -1.33 -24.61
N GLU A 276 -4.02 -1.84 -24.42
CA GLU A 276 -3.48 -2.96 -25.19
C GLU A 276 -2.97 -4.07 -24.26
N GLU A 277 -3.30 -5.31 -24.60
CA GLU A 277 -2.77 -6.49 -23.93
C GLU A 277 -1.33 -6.78 -24.38
N ASP A 278 -0.43 -6.96 -23.43
CA ASP A 278 0.98 -7.32 -23.66
C ASP A 278 1.43 -8.36 -22.63
N ASP A 279 1.33 -9.64 -22.99
CA ASP A 279 1.63 -10.76 -22.09
C ASP A 279 3.12 -10.95 -21.78
N LYS A 280 3.99 -10.17 -22.44
CA LYS A 280 5.45 -10.15 -22.23
C LYS A 280 5.89 -9.03 -21.30
N LEU A 281 4.97 -8.16 -20.87
CA LEU A 281 5.29 -7.05 -19.97
C LEU A 281 5.72 -7.59 -18.61
N GLU A 282 6.86 -7.12 -18.09
CA GLU A 282 7.43 -7.55 -16.80
C GLU A 282 6.67 -6.99 -15.58
N VAL A 283 5.71 -6.11 -15.82
CA VAL A 283 4.85 -5.45 -14.82
C VAL A 283 3.39 -5.65 -15.18
N SER A 284 2.46 -5.47 -14.24
CA SER A 284 1.03 -5.68 -14.50
C SER A 284 0.43 -4.64 -15.45
N ALA A 285 0.88 -3.39 -15.37
CA ALA A 285 0.44 -2.32 -16.25
C ALA A 285 1.57 -1.31 -16.49
N LYS A 286 1.52 -0.59 -17.61
CA LYS A 286 2.47 0.47 -17.96
C LYS A 286 1.80 1.55 -18.79
N LEU A 287 1.81 2.80 -18.30
CA LEU A 287 1.43 3.97 -19.05
C LEU A 287 2.52 4.45 -20.00
N GLN A 288 2.10 4.95 -21.15
CA GLN A 288 2.93 5.64 -22.12
C GLN A 288 2.22 6.91 -22.62
N TYR A 289 2.82 8.07 -22.34
CA TYR A 289 2.30 9.37 -22.77
C TYR A 289 2.47 9.60 -24.26
N GLY A 290 1.40 9.95 -24.97
CA GLY A 290 1.42 10.12 -26.42
C GLY A 290 2.44 11.14 -26.91
N LYS A 291 2.54 12.29 -26.23
CA LYS A 291 3.47 13.37 -26.56
C LYS A 291 4.94 12.93 -26.49
N VAL A 292 5.29 12.10 -25.50
CA VAL A 292 6.66 11.58 -25.33
C VAL A 292 7.01 10.59 -26.45
N TYR A 293 6.03 9.79 -26.88
CA TYR A 293 6.19 8.78 -27.93
C TYR A 293 5.87 9.29 -29.34
N ASN A 294 5.68 10.60 -29.52
CA ASN A 294 5.33 11.23 -30.81
C ASN A 294 4.08 10.62 -31.47
N ARG A 295 3.00 10.46 -30.70
CA ARG A 295 1.71 9.96 -31.17
C ARG A 295 0.54 10.76 -30.59
N ASN A 296 -0.61 10.69 -31.24
CA ASN A 296 -1.83 11.44 -30.88
C ASN A 296 -2.74 10.72 -29.87
N TYR A 297 -2.26 9.65 -29.23
CA TYR A 297 -2.99 8.90 -28.21
C TYR A 297 -2.07 8.48 -27.06
N ASN A 298 -2.62 8.33 -25.86
CA ASN A 298 -1.95 7.70 -24.73
C ASN A 298 -2.20 6.18 -24.77
N LEU A 299 -1.26 5.37 -24.30
CA LEU A 299 -1.41 3.91 -24.30
C LEU A 299 -1.19 3.39 -22.90
N VAL A 300 -2.10 2.55 -22.42
CA VAL A 300 -1.91 1.73 -21.24
C VAL A 300 -1.76 0.29 -21.69
N LYS A 301 -0.58 -0.28 -21.49
CA LYS A 301 -0.33 -1.71 -21.73
C LYS A 301 -0.56 -2.50 -20.45
N TYR A 302 -1.11 -3.70 -20.55
CA TYR A 302 -1.31 -4.56 -19.38
C TYR A 302 -0.98 -6.02 -19.65
N ASN A 303 -0.50 -6.72 -18.61
CA ASN A 303 -0.24 -8.16 -18.67
C ASN A 303 -1.35 -8.93 -17.93
N PRO A 304 -2.19 -9.70 -18.63
CA PRO A 304 -3.30 -10.45 -18.01
C PRO A 304 -2.81 -11.59 -17.10
N LYS A 305 -1.54 -11.99 -17.19
CA LYS A 305 -0.94 -13.05 -16.37
C LYS A 305 -0.36 -12.53 -15.05
N MET A 306 -0.22 -11.22 -14.91
CA MET A 306 0.38 -10.59 -13.74
C MET A 306 -0.69 -10.30 -12.67
N PRO A 307 -0.33 -10.37 -11.38
CA PRO A 307 -1.29 -10.21 -10.30
C PRO A 307 -1.85 -8.78 -10.24
N TYR A 308 -3.12 -8.67 -9.83
CA TYR A 308 -3.83 -7.41 -9.57
C TYR A 308 -3.83 -6.43 -10.74
N MET A 309 -3.85 -6.95 -11.97
CA MET A 309 -4.02 -6.11 -13.15
C MET A 309 -5.27 -5.23 -13.03
N GLU A 310 -6.32 -5.73 -12.36
CA GLU A 310 -7.62 -5.10 -12.21
C GLU A 310 -7.52 -3.72 -11.59
N HIS A 311 -6.61 -3.62 -10.63
CA HIS A 311 -6.24 -2.39 -9.96
C HIS A 311 -5.22 -1.59 -10.76
N LEU A 312 -4.14 -2.24 -11.21
CA LEU A 312 -2.96 -1.54 -11.72
C LEU A 312 -3.21 -0.85 -13.07
N VAL A 313 -4.09 -1.37 -13.92
CA VAL A 313 -4.50 -0.65 -15.15
C VAL A 313 -5.23 0.64 -14.81
N ILE A 314 -6.09 0.62 -13.79
CA ILE A 314 -6.86 1.79 -13.38
C ILE A 314 -5.96 2.78 -12.66
N HIS A 315 -5.00 2.31 -11.87
CA HIS A 315 -3.95 3.11 -11.28
C HIS A 315 -3.17 3.91 -12.35
N GLU A 316 -2.74 3.26 -13.44
CA GLU A 316 -2.11 3.96 -14.58
C GLU A 316 -3.05 4.97 -15.27
N LEU A 317 -4.35 4.66 -15.39
CA LEU A 317 -5.34 5.61 -15.90
C LEU A 317 -5.51 6.83 -14.98
N MET A 318 -5.38 6.66 -13.67
CA MET A 318 -5.46 7.77 -12.70
C MET A 318 -4.22 8.65 -12.72
N HIS A 319 -3.03 8.08 -12.91
CA HIS A 319 -1.83 8.89 -13.22
C HIS A 319 -2.04 9.71 -14.49
N LEU A 320 -2.58 9.10 -15.54
CA LEU A 320 -2.87 9.79 -16.79
C LEU A 320 -3.90 10.92 -16.60
N ASP A 321 -5.01 10.67 -15.90
CA ASP A 321 -6.05 11.66 -15.61
C ASP A 321 -5.43 12.88 -14.91
N MET A 322 -4.65 12.64 -13.85
CA MET A 322 -3.97 13.68 -13.08
C MET A 322 -2.97 14.48 -13.93
N ALA A 323 -2.12 13.80 -14.71
CA ALA A 323 -1.16 14.47 -15.59
C ALA A 323 -1.85 15.30 -16.69
N LEU A 324 -2.99 14.85 -17.23
CA LEU A 324 -3.78 15.60 -18.20
C LEU A 324 -4.44 16.83 -17.57
N GLU A 325 -4.94 16.73 -16.33
CA GLU A 325 -5.46 17.88 -15.57
C GLU A 325 -4.37 18.93 -15.34
N ALA A 326 -3.17 18.52 -14.93
CA ALA A 326 -2.01 19.40 -14.77
C ALA A 326 -1.56 20.01 -16.11
N SER A 327 -1.59 19.22 -17.20
CA SER A 327 -1.18 19.65 -18.55
C SER A 327 -2.12 20.73 -19.10
N LYS A 328 -3.45 20.58 -18.88
CA LYS A 328 -4.45 21.62 -19.22
C LYS A 328 -4.14 22.98 -18.59
N ARG A 329 -3.47 23.00 -17.43
CA ARG A 329 -3.07 24.22 -16.72
C ARG A 329 -1.63 24.67 -17.01
N GLY A 330 -0.88 23.91 -17.79
CA GLY A 330 0.53 24.17 -18.06
C GLY A 330 1.46 23.86 -16.88
N HIS A 331 0.99 23.09 -15.89
CA HIS A 331 1.76 22.73 -14.69
C HIS A 331 2.21 21.27 -14.65
N ASN A 332 1.99 20.50 -15.72
CA ASN A 332 2.49 19.13 -15.80
C ASN A 332 4.02 19.10 -15.83
N MET A 333 4.60 18.22 -15.02
CA MET A 333 6.06 18.06 -14.90
C MET A 333 6.48 16.67 -15.40
N ILE A 334 7.62 16.64 -16.09
CA ILE A 334 8.29 15.43 -16.57
C ILE A 334 9.54 15.22 -15.76
N VAL A 335 9.66 14.01 -15.23
CA VAL A 335 10.86 13.52 -14.56
C VAL A 335 11.83 13.00 -15.60
N PHE A 336 13.10 13.35 -15.44
CA PHE A 336 14.16 12.80 -16.26
C PHE A 336 15.42 12.54 -15.42
N SER A 337 16.33 11.73 -15.97
CA SER A 337 17.67 11.54 -15.43
C SER A 337 18.68 11.79 -16.53
N ASN A 338 19.51 12.80 -16.37
CA ASN A 338 20.59 13.14 -17.30
C ASN A 338 21.96 12.61 -16.82
N ASN A 339 23.02 12.88 -17.58
CA ASN A 339 24.37 12.45 -17.23
C ASN A 339 24.87 13.06 -15.92
N ASP A 340 24.50 14.31 -15.62
CA ASP A 340 24.90 14.99 -14.38
C ASP A 340 24.28 14.32 -13.16
N ASN A 341 23.00 13.93 -13.25
CA ASN A 341 22.31 13.18 -12.21
C ASN A 341 22.98 11.82 -11.95
N LYS A 342 23.29 11.09 -13.02
CA LYS A 342 24.02 9.80 -12.95
C LYS A 342 25.40 9.97 -12.34
N LEU A 343 26.12 11.02 -12.71
CA LEU A 343 27.44 11.32 -12.17
C LEU A 343 27.35 11.67 -10.68
N ALA A 344 26.37 12.47 -10.27
CA ALA A 344 26.14 12.82 -8.86
C ALA A 344 25.87 11.57 -8.01
N PHE A 345 25.02 10.64 -8.49
CA PHE A 345 24.76 9.37 -7.83
C PHE A 345 26.03 8.53 -7.71
N ARG A 346 26.75 8.34 -8.82
CA ARG A 346 27.99 7.54 -8.87
C ARG A 346 29.07 8.12 -7.95
N ASN A 347 29.21 9.43 -7.90
CA ASN A 347 30.16 10.11 -7.02
C ASN A 347 29.84 9.88 -5.54
N LYS A 348 28.57 10.01 -5.13
CA LYS A 348 28.17 9.78 -3.73
C LYS A 348 28.43 8.34 -3.29
N TYR A 349 28.20 7.38 -4.18
CA TYR A 349 28.30 5.95 -3.87
C TYR A 349 29.59 5.29 -4.40
N ALA A 350 30.61 6.06 -4.77
CA ALA A 350 31.83 5.56 -5.42
C ALA A 350 32.51 4.43 -4.67
N SER A 351 32.58 4.51 -3.33
CA SER A 351 33.17 3.44 -2.51
C SER A 351 32.39 2.12 -2.63
N TRP A 352 31.06 2.17 -2.58
CA TRP A 352 30.20 1.00 -2.76
C TRP A 352 30.32 0.45 -4.19
N ILE A 353 30.33 1.33 -5.20
CA ILE A 353 30.50 0.96 -6.61
C ILE A 353 31.83 0.23 -6.81
N ASN A 354 32.94 0.76 -6.29
CA ASN A 354 34.24 0.10 -6.38
C ASN A 354 34.23 -1.28 -5.73
N ASN A 355 33.55 -1.44 -4.59
CA ASN A 355 33.42 -2.73 -3.92
C ASN A 355 32.66 -3.77 -4.75
N ILE A 356 31.58 -3.39 -5.43
CA ILE A 356 30.85 -4.31 -6.31
C ILE A 356 31.59 -4.59 -7.61
N VAL A 357 32.28 -3.59 -8.19
CA VAL A 357 33.13 -3.75 -9.38
C VAL A 357 34.21 -4.79 -9.11
N ASN A 358 34.85 -4.74 -7.94
CA ASN A 358 35.86 -5.72 -7.52
C ASN A 358 35.31 -7.14 -7.35
N LYS A 359 34.00 -7.30 -7.10
CA LYS A 359 33.36 -8.61 -6.87
C LYS A 359 32.81 -9.24 -8.15
N VAL A 360 32.19 -8.47 -9.03
CA VAL A 360 31.44 -8.99 -10.19
C VAL A 360 31.93 -8.48 -11.55
N GLY A 361 32.93 -7.60 -11.56
CA GLY A 361 33.44 -6.95 -12.77
C GLY A 361 32.64 -5.73 -13.17
N HIS A 362 33.27 -4.83 -13.95
CA HIS A 362 32.74 -3.50 -14.25
C HIS A 362 31.36 -3.52 -14.92
N SER A 363 31.20 -4.26 -16.03
CA SER A 363 29.94 -4.29 -16.79
C SER A 363 28.73 -4.75 -15.95
N LYS A 364 28.88 -5.84 -15.18
CA LYS A 364 27.81 -6.33 -14.30
C LYS A 364 27.52 -5.38 -13.15
N ALA A 365 28.56 -4.79 -12.56
CA ALA A 365 28.40 -3.80 -11.50
C ALA A 365 27.63 -2.58 -11.98
N MET A 366 27.98 -2.02 -13.15
CA MET A 366 27.26 -0.88 -13.71
C MET A 366 25.79 -1.19 -14.01
N GLY A 367 25.48 -2.40 -14.48
CA GLY A 367 24.09 -2.84 -14.64
C GLY A 367 23.30 -2.87 -13.33
N VAL A 368 23.93 -3.18 -12.19
CA VAL A 368 23.30 -3.08 -10.86
C VAL A 368 23.15 -1.63 -10.41
N VAL A 369 24.16 -0.80 -10.63
CA VAL A 369 24.13 0.64 -10.29
C VAL A 369 23.01 1.35 -11.02
N ASP A 370 22.92 1.14 -12.34
CA ASP A 370 21.92 1.80 -13.17
C ASP A 370 20.50 1.35 -12.77
N LYS A 371 20.27 0.05 -12.56
CA LYS A 371 18.97 -0.46 -12.06
C LYS A 371 18.60 0.09 -10.68
N LEU A 372 19.58 0.22 -9.78
CA LEU A 372 19.34 0.78 -8.45
C LEU A 372 18.98 2.26 -8.53
N GLN A 373 19.68 3.02 -9.37
CA GLN A 373 19.41 4.43 -9.58
C GLN A 373 18.02 4.64 -10.22
N ASP A 374 17.73 3.91 -11.29
CA ASP A 374 16.44 4.00 -11.99
C ASP A 374 15.28 3.61 -11.07
N GLY A 375 15.44 2.53 -10.29
CA GLY A 375 14.42 2.11 -9.32
C GLY A 375 14.19 3.12 -8.20
N LEU A 376 15.26 3.73 -7.67
CA LEU A 376 15.15 4.76 -6.64
C LEU A 376 14.48 6.03 -7.17
N MET A 377 14.81 6.43 -8.41
CA MET A 377 14.17 7.56 -9.09
C MET A 377 12.67 7.29 -9.27
N VAL A 378 12.28 6.11 -9.76
CA VAL A 378 10.86 5.77 -9.92
C VAL A 378 10.15 5.78 -8.57
N GLN A 379 10.79 5.28 -7.50
CA GLN A 379 10.18 5.26 -6.17
C GLN A 379 9.97 6.66 -5.58
N ILE A 380 10.98 7.56 -5.68
CA ILE A 380 10.86 8.92 -5.14
C ILE A 380 9.81 9.75 -5.88
N MET A 381 9.62 9.44 -7.16
CA MET A 381 8.58 10.07 -7.96
C MET A 381 7.20 9.52 -7.64
N ASN A 382 7.05 8.20 -7.65
CA ASN A 382 5.75 7.58 -7.54
C ASN A 382 5.22 7.65 -6.12
N CYS A 383 6.04 7.44 -5.08
CA CYS A 383 5.55 7.41 -3.70
C CYS A 383 4.64 8.60 -3.33
N PRO A 384 5.02 9.87 -3.52
CA PRO A 384 4.15 11.01 -3.26
C PRO A 384 2.95 11.12 -4.22
N LEU A 385 3.15 10.84 -5.53
CA LEU A 385 2.07 10.89 -6.53
C LEU A 385 1.01 9.81 -6.28
N ASP A 386 1.42 8.64 -5.83
CA ASP A 386 0.58 7.49 -5.54
C ASP A 386 -0.36 7.79 -4.36
N LEU A 387 0.04 8.65 -3.41
CA LEU A 387 -0.87 9.11 -2.35
C LEU A 387 -2.09 9.84 -2.93
N PHE A 388 -1.91 10.62 -3.99
CA PHE A 388 -3.02 11.28 -4.69
C PHE A 388 -3.79 10.31 -5.57
N VAL A 389 -3.09 9.44 -6.31
CA VAL A 389 -3.72 8.48 -7.23
C VAL A 389 -4.57 7.46 -6.49
N GLU A 390 -4.03 6.85 -5.44
CA GLU A 390 -4.74 5.85 -4.64
C GLU A 390 -5.96 6.47 -3.94
N LYS A 391 -5.82 7.68 -3.39
CA LYS A 391 -6.93 8.42 -2.81
C LYS A 391 -8.01 8.78 -3.84
N ARG A 392 -7.61 9.35 -4.99
CA ARG A 392 -8.52 9.73 -6.08
C ARG A 392 -9.34 8.53 -6.55
N MET A 393 -8.69 7.39 -6.78
CA MET A 393 -9.35 6.16 -7.18
C MET A 393 -10.29 5.64 -6.10
N TYR A 394 -9.84 5.63 -4.85
CA TYR A 394 -10.62 5.18 -3.71
C TYR A 394 -11.92 5.97 -3.55
N ASP A 395 -11.88 7.29 -3.74
CA ASP A 395 -13.05 8.15 -3.61
C ASP A 395 -13.98 8.06 -4.83
N LYS A 396 -13.41 8.13 -6.04
CA LYS A 396 -14.17 8.26 -7.30
C LYS A 396 -14.82 6.94 -7.73
N TYR A 397 -14.19 5.79 -7.43
CA TYR A 397 -14.61 4.49 -7.94
C TYR A 397 -14.72 3.42 -6.83
N PRO A 398 -15.82 3.40 -6.06
CA PRO A 398 -16.02 2.43 -4.97
C PRO A 398 -15.88 0.96 -5.39
N ILE A 399 -16.23 0.63 -6.65
CA ILE A 399 -16.13 -0.73 -7.21
C ILE A 399 -14.68 -1.26 -7.28
N ILE A 400 -13.68 -0.37 -7.23
CA ILE A 400 -12.26 -0.72 -7.31
C ILE A 400 -11.64 -1.01 -5.94
N LYS A 401 -12.25 -0.52 -4.84
CA LYS A 401 -11.69 -0.63 -3.48
C LYS A 401 -11.26 -2.04 -3.08
N ALA A 402 -11.99 -3.06 -3.51
CA ALA A 402 -11.64 -4.45 -3.23
C ALA A 402 -10.38 -4.91 -3.98
N ALA A 403 -10.25 -4.59 -5.27
CA ALA A 403 -9.04 -4.88 -6.04
C ALA A 403 -7.84 -4.05 -5.54
N GLN A 404 -8.08 -2.78 -5.23
CA GLN A 404 -7.11 -1.86 -4.64
C GLN A 404 -6.55 -2.39 -3.32
N LEU A 405 -7.42 -2.79 -2.39
CA LEU A 405 -7.00 -3.38 -1.12
C LEU A 405 -6.04 -4.56 -1.33
N LEU A 406 -6.43 -5.52 -2.17
CA LEU A 406 -5.63 -6.73 -2.37
C LEU A 406 -4.30 -6.43 -3.06
N SER A 407 -4.29 -5.50 -4.02
CA SER A 407 -3.07 -5.05 -4.70
C SER A 407 -2.10 -4.37 -3.73
N LEU A 408 -2.59 -3.42 -2.93
CA LEU A 408 -1.76 -2.68 -1.97
C LEU A 408 -1.22 -3.60 -0.87
N MET A 409 -2.01 -4.56 -0.39
CA MET A 409 -1.52 -5.58 0.55
C MET A 409 -0.42 -6.47 -0.05
N HIS A 410 -0.52 -6.81 -1.33
CA HIS A 410 0.51 -7.57 -2.02
C HIS A 410 1.80 -6.75 -2.18
N GLN A 411 1.68 -5.49 -2.58
CA GLN A 411 2.80 -4.57 -2.69
C GLN A 411 3.47 -4.34 -1.32
N GLU A 412 2.71 -4.19 -0.25
CA GLU A 412 3.22 -4.10 1.12
C GLU A 412 4.07 -5.32 1.49
N THR A 413 3.63 -6.52 1.12
CA THR A 413 4.39 -7.76 1.34
C THR A 413 5.73 -7.74 0.58
N LEU A 414 5.71 -7.40 -0.71
CA LEU A 414 6.91 -7.29 -1.53
C LEU A 414 7.88 -6.21 -1.01
N ASN A 415 7.34 -5.08 -0.55
CA ASN A 415 8.11 -3.99 0.04
C ASN A 415 8.82 -4.44 1.32
N GLN A 416 8.13 -5.14 2.22
CA GLN A 416 8.73 -5.68 3.45
C GLN A 416 9.85 -6.68 3.13
N GLU A 417 9.65 -7.59 2.18
CA GLU A 417 10.69 -8.52 1.73
C GLU A 417 11.90 -7.80 1.12
N SER A 418 11.66 -6.76 0.31
CA SER A 418 12.72 -5.96 -0.31
C SER A 418 13.58 -5.26 0.74
N ILE A 419 12.98 -4.64 1.76
CA ILE A 419 13.72 -4.00 2.86
C ILE A 419 14.51 -5.03 3.68
N MET A 420 13.93 -6.20 3.99
CA MET A 420 14.64 -7.26 4.70
C MET A 420 15.88 -7.75 3.93
N LYS A 421 15.76 -7.93 2.60
CA LYS A 421 16.91 -8.29 1.74
C LYS A 421 17.92 -7.15 1.66
N GLY A 422 17.46 -5.90 1.56
CA GLY A 422 18.31 -4.71 1.49
C GLY A 422 19.20 -4.51 2.73
N GLN A 423 18.70 -4.87 3.91
CA GLN A 423 19.42 -4.77 5.19
C GLN A 423 20.58 -5.78 5.35
N GLN A 424 20.77 -6.72 4.42
CA GLN A 424 21.87 -7.69 4.45
C GLN A 424 23.25 -7.09 4.08
N GLY A 425 23.35 -5.77 3.93
CA GLY A 425 24.62 -5.05 3.74
C GLY A 425 25.15 -5.03 2.31
N ILE A 426 24.34 -5.43 1.32
CA ILE A 426 24.72 -5.43 -0.09
C ILE A 426 24.59 -4.02 -0.69
N PHE A 427 23.61 -3.23 -0.24
CA PHE A 427 23.29 -1.91 -0.79
C PHE A 427 23.67 -0.78 0.17
N PRO A 428 23.88 0.45 -0.33
CA PRO A 428 24.13 1.60 0.52
C PRO A 428 22.98 1.82 1.52
N GLN A 429 23.29 1.92 2.81
CA GLN A 429 22.26 2.00 3.84
C GLN A 429 21.37 3.24 3.71
N SER A 430 21.90 4.36 3.19
CA SER A 430 21.09 5.56 2.94
C SER A 430 19.98 5.33 1.91
N ILE A 431 20.21 4.49 0.89
CA ILE A 431 19.20 4.11 -0.11
C ILE A 431 18.16 3.19 0.53
N VAL A 432 18.61 2.19 1.30
CA VAL A 432 17.72 1.26 2.01
C VAL A 432 16.82 2.02 2.99
N ASN A 433 17.37 2.99 3.72
CA ASN A 433 16.63 3.82 4.67
C ASN A 433 15.61 4.72 3.96
N ALA A 434 16.00 5.37 2.86
CA ALA A 434 15.07 6.20 2.07
C ALA A 434 13.91 5.36 1.52
N SER A 435 14.19 4.19 0.95
CA SER A 435 13.17 3.26 0.46
C SER A 435 12.26 2.76 1.57
N LYS A 436 12.81 2.46 2.76
CA LYS A 436 12.06 2.07 3.95
C LYS A 436 11.10 3.18 4.41
N ILE A 437 11.56 4.42 4.45
CA ILE A 437 10.75 5.59 4.83
C ILE A 437 9.56 5.75 3.86
N MET A 438 9.80 5.73 2.54
CA MET A 438 8.73 5.81 1.53
C MET A 438 7.72 4.65 1.62
N ASN A 439 8.20 3.44 1.91
CA ASN A 439 7.32 2.29 2.15
C ASN A 439 6.47 2.47 3.42
N ILE A 440 7.02 3.07 4.48
CA ILE A 440 6.26 3.41 5.69
C ILE A 440 5.19 4.46 5.38
N VAL A 441 5.51 5.49 4.58
CA VAL A 441 4.52 6.49 4.11
C VAL A 441 3.37 5.81 3.37
N SER A 442 3.69 4.92 2.42
CA SER A 442 2.68 4.15 1.67
C SER A 442 1.82 3.27 2.59
N SER A 443 2.45 2.67 3.61
CA SER A 443 1.79 1.84 4.62
C SER A 443 0.87 2.66 5.54
N MET A 444 1.23 3.91 5.90
CA MET A 444 0.36 4.86 6.59
C MET A 444 -0.85 5.25 5.74
N HIS A 445 -0.65 5.38 4.43
CA HIS A 445 -1.73 5.64 3.48
C HIS A 445 -2.71 4.47 3.40
N LEU A 446 -2.19 3.24 3.33
CA LEU A 446 -3.00 2.02 3.39
C LEU A 446 -3.84 1.95 4.69
N GLU A 447 -3.26 2.27 5.85
CA GLU A 447 -4.01 2.34 7.11
C GLU A 447 -5.14 3.39 7.03
N ARG A 448 -4.89 4.56 6.43
CA ARG A 448 -5.91 5.59 6.29
C ARG A 448 -7.08 5.15 5.40
N LEU A 449 -6.79 4.47 4.29
CA LEU A 449 -7.81 4.04 3.33
C LEU A 449 -8.60 2.80 3.80
N PHE A 450 -7.93 1.86 4.47
CA PHE A 450 -8.47 0.53 4.74
C PHE A 450 -8.42 0.09 6.20
N GLY A 451 -7.89 0.91 7.11
CA GLY A 451 -7.79 0.63 8.55
C GLY A 451 -6.76 -0.44 8.95
N LEU A 452 -6.05 -1.01 7.97
CA LEU A 452 -5.01 -2.02 8.16
C LEU A 452 -3.64 -1.39 8.45
N ARG A 453 -3.07 -1.71 9.61
CA ARG A 453 -1.77 -1.19 10.03
C ARG A 453 -0.65 -2.20 9.77
N PHE A 454 0.28 -1.86 8.88
CA PHE A 454 1.46 -2.69 8.57
C PHE A 454 2.80 -2.03 8.87
N TYR A 455 2.86 -0.71 9.04
CA TYR A 455 4.14 0.00 9.12
C TYR A 455 5.06 -0.43 10.28
N GLN A 456 4.49 -1.04 11.34
CA GLN A 456 5.25 -1.60 12.46
C GLN A 456 6.15 -2.77 12.02
N ASN A 457 5.79 -3.48 10.96
CA ASN A 457 6.53 -4.63 10.43
C ASN A 457 7.90 -4.22 9.86
N TYR A 458 8.06 -2.97 9.44
CA TYR A 458 9.35 -2.43 9.01
C TYR A 458 10.34 -2.22 10.17
N LYS A 459 9.87 -2.28 11.43
CA LYS A 459 10.69 -2.00 12.62
C LYS A 459 11.48 -0.68 12.46
N PRO A 460 10.79 0.46 12.27
CA PRO A 460 11.48 1.74 12.10
C PRO A 460 12.22 2.15 13.37
N THR A 461 13.36 2.80 13.19
CA THR A 461 13.94 3.63 14.26
C THR A 461 13.02 4.83 14.52
N LYS A 462 13.18 5.48 15.68
CA LYS A 462 12.40 6.69 15.98
C LYS A 462 12.57 7.76 14.89
N ALA A 463 13.79 8.00 14.42
CA ALA A 463 14.06 8.98 13.37
C ALA A 463 13.37 8.62 12.05
N GLU A 464 13.46 7.36 11.59
CA GLU A 464 12.78 6.90 10.37
C GLU A 464 11.26 7.06 10.46
N PHE A 465 10.69 6.77 11.63
CA PHE A 465 9.25 6.91 11.84
C PHE A 465 8.80 8.37 11.83
N GLU A 466 9.50 9.26 12.54
CA GLU A 466 9.17 10.70 12.53
C GLU A 466 9.33 11.29 11.11
N THR A 467 10.40 10.96 10.38
CA THR A 467 10.55 11.43 8.99
C THR A 467 9.42 10.94 8.08
N ALA A 468 9.03 9.66 8.17
CA ALA A 468 7.91 9.14 7.38
C ALA A 468 6.59 9.82 7.77
N LYS A 469 6.40 10.08 9.06
CA LYS A 469 5.22 10.79 9.57
C LYS A 469 5.18 12.23 9.06
N ASP A 470 6.29 12.97 9.11
CA ASP A 470 6.38 14.34 8.62
C ASP A 470 6.05 14.42 7.12
N LEU A 471 6.64 13.52 6.31
CA LEU A 471 6.33 13.40 4.88
C LEU A 471 4.84 13.13 4.61
N TYR A 472 4.20 12.30 5.45
CA TYR A 472 2.79 11.97 5.31
C TYR A 472 1.87 13.09 5.81
N GLU A 473 2.25 13.80 6.87
CA GLU A 473 1.53 14.98 7.37
C GLU A 473 1.59 16.12 6.34
N GLU A 474 2.71 16.29 5.65
CA GLU A 474 2.81 17.23 4.52
C GLU A 474 1.79 16.88 3.44
N TYR A 475 1.69 15.62 2.99
CA TYR A 475 0.64 15.18 2.06
C TYR A 475 -0.78 15.50 2.57
N LEU A 476 -1.05 15.28 3.86
CA LEU A 476 -2.38 15.54 4.43
C LEU A 476 -2.75 17.03 4.41
N ALA A 477 -1.79 17.94 4.28
CA ALA A 477 -2.06 19.37 4.13
C ALA A 477 -2.64 19.74 2.74
N TYR A 478 -2.57 18.83 1.75
CA TYR A 478 -3.05 19.04 0.37
C TYR A 478 -4.55 18.71 0.21
N GLU A 479 -5.42 19.18 1.11
CA GLU A 479 -6.88 18.89 1.05
C GLU A 479 -7.56 19.47 -0.21
N ASP A 480 -7.19 20.69 -0.62
CA ASP A 480 -7.76 21.42 -1.76
C ASP A 480 -6.71 21.72 -2.84
N TYR A 481 -5.83 20.75 -3.13
CA TYR A 481 -4.73 20.95 -4.07
C TYR A 481 -5.21 21.16 -5.52
N LYS A 482 -4.44 21.93 -6.27
CA LYS A 482 -4.64 22.16 -7.70
C LYS A 482 -3.77 21.21 -8.51
N PRO A 483 -4.28 20.65 -9.62
CA PRO A 483 -3.47 19.88 -10.55
C PRO A 483 -2.16 20.59 -10.93
N GLY A 484 -1.04 19.93 -10.68
CA GLY A 484 0.32 20.44 -10.75
C GLY A 484 1.01 20.58 -9.37
N GLU A 485 0.27 20.88 -8.30
CA GLU A 485 0.83 21.07 -6.95
C GLU A 485 1.36 19.74 -6.36
N GLU A 486 0.89 18.59 -6.85
CA GLU A 486 1.41 17.26 -6.47
C GLU A 486 2.91 17.09 -6.77
N TYR A 487 3.48 17.85 -7.72
CA TYR A 487 4.91 17.82 -8.01
C TYR A 487 5.74 18.59 -6.98
N GLU A 488 5.16 19.54 -6.24
CA GLU A 488 5.83 20.20 -5.12
C GLU A 488 6.07 19.20 -3.99
N LEU A 489 5.11 18.28 -3.76
CA LEU A 489 5.28 17.20 -2.79
C LEU A 489 6.42 16.24 -3.20
N VAL A 490 6.60 15.99 -4.50
CA VAL A 490 7.74 15.20 -5.01
C VAL A 490 9.06 15.88 -4.65
N GLU A 491 9.18 17.18 -4.90
CA GLU A 491 10.38 17.96 -4.57
C GLU A 491 10.65 17.91 -3.06
N TYR A 492 9.61 18.11 -2.24
CA TYR A 492 9.70 18.02 -0.79
C TYR A 492 10.21 16.65 -0.29
N PHE A 493 9.69 15.55 -0.87
CA PHE A 493 10.16 14.21 -0.55
C PHE A 493 11.63 14.03 -0.93
N ALA A 494 12.03 14.51 -2.10
CA ALA A 494 13.39 14.38 -2.59
C ALA A 494 14.39 15.19 -1.75
N GLU A 495 14.05 16.42 -1.37
CA GLU A 495 14.86 17.25 -0.48
C GLU A 495 15.00 16.63 0.91
N THR A 496 13.89 16.18 1.51
CA THR A 496 13.86 15.57 2.84
C THR A 496 14.72 14.30 2.91
N LEU A 497 14.76 13.53 1.81
CA LEU A 497 15.55 12.31 1.72
C LEU A 497 16.97 12.52 1.13
N GLY A 498 17.34 13.76 0.75
CA GLY A 498 18.64 14.10 0.19
C GLY A 498 18.92 13.43 -1.16
N MET A 499 17.92 13.46 -2.04
CA MET A 499 17.86 12.81 -3.35
C MET A 499 17.63 13.77 -4.52
N GLU A 500 17.53 15.07 -4.26
CA GLU A 500 17.25 16.13 -5.24
C GLU A 500 18.25 16.20 -6.41
N LYS A 501 19.45 15.63 -6.24
CA LYS A 501 20.50 15.61 -7.27
C LYS A 501 20.44 14.41 -8.22
N TYR A 502 19.60 13.40 -7.96
CA TYR A 502 19.61 12.14 -8.74
C TYR A 502 18.60 12.10 -9.88
N PHE A 503 17.73 13.09 -9.96
CA PHE A 503 16.77 13.27 -11.04
C PHE A 503 16.56 14.77 -11.29
N GLY A 504 15.86 15.10 -12.37
CA GLY A 504 15.40 16.45 -12.67
C GLY A 504 13.91 16.45 -12.94
N LEU A 505 13.27 17.56 -12.59
CA LEU A 505 11.89 17.88 -12.95
C LEU A 505 11.90 19.03 -13.95
N LYS A 506 11.09 18.91 -15.01
CA LYS A 506 10.96 19.93 -16.03
C LYS A 506 9.55 20.03 -16.54
N ASN A 507 9.10 21.24 -16.86
CA ASN A 507 7.78 21.44 -17.44
C ASN A 507 7.62 20.63 -18.73
N GLU A 508 6.46 19.98 -18.90
CA GLU A 508 6.16 19.15 -20.07
C GLU A 508 6.40 19.88 -21.40
N SER A 509 5.98 21.15 -21.51
CA SER A 509 6.09 21.93 -22.75
C SER A 509 7.55 22.25 -23.10
N GLU A 510 8.40 22.42 -22.09
CA GLU A 510 9.83 22.63 -22.27
C GLU A 510 10.54 21.32 -22.60
N PHE A 511 10.21 20.25 -21.90
CA PHE A 511 10.77 18.92 -22.13
C PHE A 511 10.48 18.44 -23.55
N VAL A 512 9.22 18.55 -23.99
CA VAL A 512 8.80 18.16 -25.34
C VAL A 512 9.52 18.99 -26.39
N ARG A 513 9.62 20.31 -26.21
CA ARG A 513 10.35 21.20 -27.13
C ARG A 513 11.81 20.82 -27.27
N ASP A 514 12.48 20.54 -26.16
CA ASP A 514 13.89 20.17 -26.18
C ASP A 514 14.09 18.78 -26.80
N THR A 515 13.18 17.83 -26.53
CA THR A 515 13.19 16.51 -27.18
C THR A 515 12.99 16.63 -28.70
N TYR A 516 12.11 17.52 -29.17
CA TYR A 516 11.93 17.77 -30.60
C TYR A 516 13.14 18.45 -31.22
N LYS A 517 13.75 19.42 -30.54
CA LYS A 517 14.99 20.05 -31.00
C LYS A 517 16.12 19.03 -31.10
N GLU A 518 16.30 18.18 -30.09
CA GLU A 518 17.30 17.11 -30.13
C GLU A 518 17.03 16.15 -31.29
N LYS A 519 15.78 15.75 -31.53
CA LYS A 519 15.43 14.91 -32.69
C LYS A 519 15.58 15.61 -34.04
N GLU A 520 15.30 16.91 -34.13
CA GLU A 520 15.53 17.70 -35.34
C GLU A 520 17.01 17.92 -35.59
N GLU A 521 17.81 18.12 -34.55
CA GLU A 521 19.26 18.19 -34.62
C GLU A 521 19.86 16.82 -35.01
N GLU A 522 19.40 15.72 -34.40
CA GLU A 522 19.78 14.36 -34.80
C GLU A 522 19.38 14.06 -36.25
N LYS A 523 18.17 14.47 -36.66
CA LYS A 523 17.69 14.33 -38.03
C LYS A 523 18.44 15.21 -39.00
N TYR A 524 18.70 16.48 -38.67
CA TYR A 524 19.46 17.42 -39.48
C TYR A 524 20.92 16.95 -39.62
N VAL A 525 21.52 16.46 -38.54
CA VAL A 525 22.85 15.85 -38.56
C VAL A 525 22.83 14.58 -39.41
N ARG A 526 21.80 13.72 -39.28
CA ARG A 526 21.62 12.52 -40.13
C ARG A 526 21.46 12.89 -41.61
N ASP A 527 20.62 13.87 -41.94
CA ASP A 527 20.32 14.31 -43.31
C ASP A 527 21.53 15.05 -43.92
N ALA A 528 22.25 15.86 -43.14
CA ALA A 528 23.50 16.51 -43.54
C ALA A 528 24.66 15.52 -43.73
N LEU A 529 24.69 14.41 -42.98
CA LEU A 529 25.65 13.31 -43.14
C LEU A 529 25.34 12.45 -44.37
N LEU A 530 24.06 12.30 -44.75
CA LEU A 530 23.63 11.46 -45.86
C LEU A 530 23.60 12.19 -47.22
N GLY A 531 23.55 13.53 -47.21
CA GLY A 531 23.48 14.36 -48.42
C GLY A 531 22.15 14.18 -49.18
N ASP A 532 21.74 15.19 -49.95
CA ASP A 532 20.56 15.08 -50.82
C ASP A 532 20.73 13.87 -51.76
N THR A 533 20.06 12.77 -51.42
CA THR A 533 19.93 11.63 -52.32
C THR A 533 18.64 11.82 -53.09
N ASP A 534 18.83 12.07 -54.39
CA ASP A 534 17.78 12.07 -55.40
C ASP A 534 16.86 10.84 -55.22
N PRO A 535 15.55 11.04 -54.98
CA PRO A 535 14.60 9.95 -54.71
C PRO A 535 14.41 9.00 -55.91
N SER A 536 15.07 9.25 -57.05
CA SER A 536 15.04 8.38 -58.23
C SER A 536 16.13 7.30 -58.29
N SER A 537 17.08 7.27 -57.36
CA SER A 537 18.05 6.16 -57.25
C SER A 537 17.59 5.15 -56.20
N GLY A 538 16.95 4.07 -56.65
CA GLY A 538 16.34 3.03 -55.82
C GLY A 538 17.31 2.14 -55.02
N ASN A 539 18.19 2.74 -54.22
CA ASN A 539 18.99 2.04 -53.21
C ASN A 539 18.81 2.76 -51.86
N SER A 540 17.92 2.24 -51.01
CA SER A 540 17.83 2.61 -49.60
C SER A 540 19.11 2.14 -48.88
N ILE A 541 20.02 3.07 -48.58
CA ILE A 541 21.23 2.83 -47.79
C ILE A 541 20.88 2.86 -46.29
N ASP A 542 20.02 1.95 -45.83
CA ASP A 542 19.79 1.75 -44.37
C ASP A 542 20.05 0.29 -43.98
N GLY A 543 21.01 -0.35 -44.64
CA GLY A 543 21.37 -1.77 -44.53
C GLY A 543 21.94 -2.23 -43.17
N LEU A 544 21.65 -1.52 -42.08
CA LEU A 544 22.00 -1.91 -40.72
C LEU A 544 20.82 -2.60 -40.03
N THR A 545 21.05 -3.80 -39.55
CA THR A 545 20.13 -4.54 -38.67
C THR A 545 20.02 -3.85 -37.30
N GLU A 546 18.93 -4.10 -36.59
CA GLU A 546 18.65 -3.53 -35.26
C GLU A 546 19.74 -3.85 -34.21
N GLU A 547 20.49 -4.93 -34.40
CA GLU A 547 21.63 -5.26 -33.55
C GLU A 547 22.82 -4.33 -33.79
N GLN A 548 23.04 -3.94 -35.05
CA GLN A 548 24.12 -3.05 -35.46
C GLN A 548 23.84 -1.61 -34.99
N LYS A 549 22.58 -1.18 -35.02
CA LYS A 549 22.14 0.09 -34.41
C LYS A 549 22.38 0.12 -32.90
N LYS A 550 22.08 -0.97 -32.18
CA LYS A 550 22.35 -1.06 -30.74
C LYS A 550 23.84 -1.04 -30.40
N LYS A 551 24.68 -1.70 -31.20
CA LYS A 551 26.15 -1.68 -31.02
C LYS A 551 26.72 -0.28 -31.27
N GLN A 552 26.19 0.42 -32.28
CA GLN A 552 26.52 1.81 -32.57
C GLN A 552 26.12 2.76 -31.45
N ASP A 553 24.89 2.67 -30.94
CA ASP A 553 24.40 3.49 -29.82
C ASP A 553 25.18 3.25 -28.52
N ALA A 554 25.57 2.00 -28.27
CA ALA A 554 26.37 1.63 -27.10
C ALA A 554 27.79 2.19 -27.19
N PHE A 555 28.42 2.11 -28.36
CA PHE A 555 29.77 2.64 -28.59
C PHE A 555 29.80 4.18 -28.52
N TYR A 556 28.79 4.85 -29.10
CA TYR A 556 28.68 6.32 -29.04
C TYR A 556 28.55 6.83 -27.60
N LYS A 557 27.74 6.17 -26.76
CA LYS A 557 27.61 6.51 -25.33
C LYS A 557 28.90 6.33 -24.53
N GLN A 558 29.82 5.51 -25.01
CA GLN A 558 31.06 5.17 -24.30
C GLN A 558 32.20 6.15 -24.58
N ASN A 559 32.20 6.83 -25.73
CA ASN A 559 33.34 7.61 -26.24
C ASN A 559 33.00 9.09 -26.52
N LYS A 560 32.06 9.68 -25.74
CA LYS A 560 31.51 11.03 -25.95
C LYS A 560 32.47 12.18 -25.58
N ASP A 561 33.64 11.88 -24.99
CA ASP A 561 34.47 12.88 -24.31
C ASP A 561 35.66 13.43 -25.14
N GLY A 562 35.67 13.26 -26.47
CA GLY A 562 36.75 13.78 -27.34
C GLY A 562 36.26 14.36 -28.67
N ALA A 563 36.71 15.59 -28.97
CA ALA A 563 36.55 16.36 -30.23
C ALA A 563 35.12 16.43 -30.82
N ASP A 564 34.95 17.20 -31.90
CA ASP A 564 33.68 17.49 -32.58
C ASP A 564 32.70 16.30 -32.58
N PRO A 565 31.52 16.40 -31.92
CA PRO A 565 30.54 15.32 -31.80
C PRO A 565 30.17 14.68 -33.15
N MET A 566 30.24 15.45 -34.24
CA MET A 566 29.98 15.00 -35.60
C MET A 566 31.08 14.05 -36.12
N GLN A 567 32.35 14.33 -35.81
CA GLN A 567 33.47 13.46 -36.15
C GLN A 567 33.47 12.17 -35.32
N THR A 568 33.11 12.27 -34.04
CA THR A 568 33.03 11.13 -33.12
C THR A 568 31.91 10.18 -33.49
N MET A 569 30.75 10.70 -33.90
CA MET A 569 29.65 9.90 -34.45
C MET A 569 30.05 9.22 -35.77
N MET A 570 30.62 9.94 -36.72
CA MET A 570 31.05 9.35 -38.00
C MET A 570 32.11 8.25 -37.79
N MET A 571 33.06 8.46 -36.88
CA MET A 571 34.09 7.46 -36.55
C MET A 571 33.51 6.23 -35.86
N SER A 572 32.53 6.38 -34.96
CA SER A 572 31.88 5.23 -34.34
C SER A 572 31.14 4.37 -35.37
N MET A 573 30.44 5.00 -36.32
CA MET A 573 29.78 4.29 -37.43
C MET A 573 30.79 3.45 -38.23
N TYR A 574 31.92 4.04 -38.62
CA TYR A 574 32.94 3.34 -39.39
C TYR A 574 33.70 2.28 -38.59
N MET A 575 33.94 2.51 -37.30
CA MET A 575 34.58 1.50 -36.44
C MET A 575 33.69 0.28 -36.21
N VAL A 576 32.37 0.47 -36.07
CA VAL A 576 31.41 -0.65 -36.01
C VAL A 576 31.40 -1.42 -37.33
N SER A 577 31.35 -0.72 -38.47
CA SER A 577 31.44 -1.36 -39.79
C SER A 577 32.75 -2.15 -39.97
N ALA A 578 33.87 -1.61 -39.48
CA ALA A 578 35.16 -2.30 -39.49
C ALA A 578 35.16 -3.55 -38.58
N LEU A 579 34.61 -3.45 -37.36
CA LEU A 579 34.50 -4.58 -36.43
C LEU A 579 33.68 -5.73 -37.03
N GLU A 580 32.57 -5.42 -37.70
CA GLU A 580 31.74 -6.41 -38.39
C GLU A 580 32.46 -7.04 -39.57
N TYR A 581 33.18 -6.24 -40.36
CA TYR A 581 33.96 -6.76 -41.46
C TYR A 581 35.03 -7.76 -40.98
N PHE A 582 35.70 -7.45 -39.87
CA PHE A 582 36.73 -8.33 -39.29
C PHE A 582 36.16 -9.48 -38.46
N ASP A 583 34.85 -9.52 -38.20
CA ASP A 583 34.22 -10.59 -37.43
C ASP A 583 34.37 -11.93 -38.15
N GLY A 584 34.81 -12.95 -37.40
CA GLY A 584 35.13 -14.27 -37.96
C GLY A 584 36.43 -14.38 -38.77
N MET A 585 37.19 -13.30 -38.98
CA MET A 585 38.52 -13.37 -39.64
C MET A 585 39.62 -13.83 -38.66
N SER A 586 40.62 -14.57 -39.17
CA SER A 586 41.76 -14.95 -38.33
C SER A 586 42.68 -13.76 -38.05
N LYS A 587 43.38 -13.77 -36.91
CA LYS A 587 44.30 -12.70 -36.49
C LYS A 587 45.36 -12.39 -37.56
N ASP A 588 45.83 -13.41 -38.30
CA ASP A 588 46.80 -13.23 -39.39
C ASP A 588 46.20 -12.56 -40.63
N GLN A 589 44.92 -12.78 -40.94
CA GLN A 589 44.23 -12.09 -42.03
C GLN A 589 44.01 -10.62 -41.69
N ILE A 590 43.57 -10.33 -40.47
CA ILE A 590 43.39 -8.95 -39.99
C ILE A 590 44.75 -8.23 -39.98
N LYS A 591 45.82 -8.91 -39.55
CA LYS A 591 47.19 -8.37 -39.55
C LYS A 591 47.69 -8.00 -40.95
N ARG A 592 47.37 -8.81 -41.98
CA ARG A 592 47.72 -8.48 -43.38
C ARG A 592 47.03 -7.20 -43.85
N ILE A 593 45.73 -7.09 -43.59
CA ILE A 593 44.93 -5.90 -43.93
C ILE A 593 45.46 -4.67 -43.17
N ALA A 594 45.76 -4.82 -41.88
CA ALA A 594 46.31 -3.76 -41.03
C ALA A 594 47.63 -3.18 -41.59
N PHE A 595 48.53 -4.04 -42.07
CA PHE A 595 49.79 -3.61 -42.70
C PHE A 595 49.60 -3.02 -44.09
N GLU A 596 48.64 -3.51 -44.86
CA GLU A 596 48.31 -2.95 -46.17
C GLU A 596 47.79 -1.52 -46.06
N ILE A 597 46.87 -1.28 -45.11
CA ILE A 597 46.38 0.05 -44.78
C ILE A 597 47.55 0.92 -44.27
N ALA A 598 48.47 0.37 -43.47
CA ALA A 598 49.67 1.09 -43.00
C ALA A 598 50.57 1.54 -44.18
N MET A 599 50.79 0.67 -45.17
CA MET A 599 51.59 0.98 -46.36
C MET A 599 50.94 2.07 -47.22
N LEU A 600 49.60 2.04 -47.36
CA LEU A 600 48.86 3.11 -48.02
C LEU A 600 48.96 4.42 -47.24
N GLY A 601 48.97 4.35 -45.91
CA GLY A 601 49.11 5.48 -45.00
C GLY A 601 50.48 6.14 -44.96
N MET A 602 51.54 5.53 -45.52
CA MET A 602 52.87 6.16 -45.62
C MET A 602 52.88 7.45 -46.44
N LYS A 603 51.88 7.67 -47.30
CA LYS A 603 51.69 8.91 -48.07
C LYS A 603 50.81 9.96 -47.34
N GLY A 604 50.31 9.63 -46.15
CA GLY A 604 49.32 10.41 -45.41
C GLY A 604 47.88 10.05 -45.82
N ILE A 605 47.03 9.78 -44.82
CA ILE A 605 45.58 9.64 -45.00
C ILE A 605 44.95 10.94 -44.51
N SER A 606 44.33 11.71 -45.39
CA SER A 606 43.61 12.92 -44.99
C SER A 606 42.18 12.53 -44.60
N PRO A 607 41.72 12.84 -43.37
CA PRO A 607 40.34 12.54 -42.95
C PRO A 607 39.27 13.17 -43.86
N GLU A 608 39.57 14.35 -44.42
CA GLU A 608 38.63 15.17 -45.19
C GLU A 608 38.31 14.64 -46.60
N ILE A 609 39.08 13.66 -47.09
CA ILE A 609 38.87 13.06 -48.42
C ILE A 609 37.67 12.11 -48.35
N LYS A 610 36.66 12.33 -49.18
CA LYS A 610 35.39 11.56 -49.14
C LYS A 610 35.44 10.20 -49.85
N SER A 611 36.36 9.99 -50.80
CA SER A 611 36.56 8.71 -51.50
C SER A 611 37.92 8.65 -52.21
N GLY A 612 38.35 7.46 -52.65
CA GLY A 612 39.57 7.28 -53.44
C GLY A 612 40.64 6.41 -52.79
N TYR A 613 40.46 5.97 -51.54
CA TYR A 613 41.35 5.00 -50.90
C TYR A 613 40.88 3.58 -51.22
N LYS A 614 41.78 2.71 -51.67
CA LYS A 614 41.45 1.31 -51.99
C LYS A 614 42.41 0.38 -51.29
N VAL A 615 41.88 -0.72 -50.77
CA VAL A 615 42.64 -1.80 -50.13
C VAL A 615 42.41 -3.05 -51.00
N ASP A 616 43.46 -3.60 -51.58
CA ASP A 616 43.39 -4.76 -52.47
C ASP A 616 42.85 -6.00 -51.74
N SER A 617 43.17 -6.13 -50.45
CA SER A 617 42.59 -7.19 -49.59
C SER A 617 41.10 -6.97 -49.25
N ILE A 618 40.49 -5.84 -49.64
CA ILE A 618 39.06 -5.54 -49.49
C ILE A 618 38.50 -5.13 -50.88
N PRO A 619 38.37 -6.08 -51.82
CA PRO A 619 38.07 -5.77 -53.21
C PRO A 619 36.67 -5.16 -53.36
N GLY A 620 36.55 -4.16 -54.24
CA GLY A 620 35.29 -3.51 -54.58
C GLY A 620 34.84 -2.41 -53.63
N LYS A 621 35.59 -2.15 -52.54
CA LYS A 621 35.31 -1.05 -51.61
C LYS A 621 36.20 0.16 -51.90
N ASP A 622 35.58 1.32 -52.05
CA ASP A 622 36.23 2.63 -52.16
C ASP A 622 36.03 3.38 -50.84
N PHE A 623 37.13 3.67 -50.15
CA PHE A 623 37.14 4.21 -48.80
C PHE A 623 37.31 5.73 -48.80
N GLY A 624 36.59 6.41 -47.90
CA GLY A 624 36.90 7.78 -47.48
C GLY A 624 37.99 7.81 -46.40
N GLY A 625 38.53 8.98 -46.09
CA GLY A 625 39.64 9.19 -45.15
C GLY A 625 39.32 8.75 -43.72
N TYR A 626 38.18 9.20 -43.17
CA TYR A 626 37.71 8.77 -41.84
C TYR A 626 37.44 7.27 -41.76
N GLU A 627 36.81 6.70 -42.79
CA GLU A 627 36.54 5.26 -42.84
C GLU A 627 37.84 4.45 -42.89
N MET A 628 38.80 4.90 -43.70
CA MET A 628 40.11 4.26 -43.81
C MET A 628 40.87 4.30 -42.47
N LEU A 629 40.80 5.42 -41.74
CA LEU A 629 41.39 5.55 -40.40
C LEU A 629 40.66 4.66 -39.37
N ALA A 630 39.35 4.48 -39.48
CA ALA A 630 38.59 3.58 -38.61
C ALA A 630 38.99 2.11 -38.83
N TYR A 631 39.05 1.67 -40.09
CA TYR A 631 39.53 0.34 -40.45
C TYR A 631 41.00 0.12 -40.03
N TYR A 632 41.82 1.17 -40.14
CA TYR A 632 43.19 1.14 -39.64
C TYR A 632 43.23 0.92 -38.13
N TYR A 633 42.50 1.73 -37.35
CA TYR A 633 42.47 1.61 -35.90
C TYR A 633 41.98 0.24 -35.42
N VAL A 634 40.83 -0.21 -35.94
CA VAL A 634 40.19 -1.46 -35.52
C VAL A 634 41.05 -2.67 -35.87
N SER A 635 41.64 -2.71 -37.07
CA SER A 635 42.50 -3.81 -37.48
C SER A 635 43.75 -3.92 -36.60
N TRP A 636 44.34 -2.79 -36.17
CA TRP A 636 45.47 -2.77 -35.24
C TRP A 636 45.07 -3.14 -33.83
N ALA A 637 43.90 -2.69 -33.34
CA ALA A 637 43.39 -3.06 -32.02
C ALA A 637 43.14 -4.57 -31.92
N LEU A 638 42.64 -5.20 -32.98
CA LEU A 638 42.38 -6.65 -33.01
C LEU A 638 43.65 -7.48 -33.24
N ALA A 639 44.57 -7.04 -34.11
CA ALA A 639 45.71 -7.84 -34.55
C ALA A 639 47.05 -7.53 -33.86
N ILE A 640 47.28 -6.28 -33.43
CA ILE A 640 48.57 -5.81 -32.87
C ILE A 640 48.33 -4.78 -31.73
N PRO A 641 47.56 -5.14 -30.67
CA PRO A 641 47.13 -4.17 -29.65
C PRO A 641 48.30 -3.52 -28.90
N GLU A 642 49.39 -4.27 -28.70
CA GLU A 642 50.64 -3.76 -28.10
C GLU A 642 51.27 -2.56 -28.83
N GLN A 643 50.97 -2.33 -30.12
CA GLN A 643 51.49 -1.20 -30.90
C GLN A 643 50.46 -0.08 -31.15
N LEU A 644 49.23 -0.23 -30.64
CA LEU A 644 48.13 0.71 -30.90
C LEU A 644 48.46 2.13 -30.43
N ASN A 645 49.10 2.26 -29.27
CA ASN A 645 49.50 3.55 -28.69
C ASN A 645 50.62 4.26 -29.49
N ALA A 646 51.36 3.51 -30.33
CA ALA A 646 52.43 4.06 -31.16
C ALA A 646 51.93 4.67 -32.48
N LEU A 647 50.65 4.47 -32.83
CA LEU A 647 50.07 4.96 -34.09
C LEU A 647 49.87 6.49 -34.14
N GLY A 648 49.92 7.18 -32.99
CA GLY A 648 49.85 8.64 -32.93
C GLY A 648 48.58 9.24 -33.56
N MET A 649 47.50 8.46 -33.64
CA MET A 649 46.27 8.86 -34.32
C MET A 649 45.57 10.00 -33.57
N PRO A 650 44.91 10.93 -34.29
CA PRO A 650 44.28 12.12 -33.71
C PRO A 650 43.19 11.81 -32.67
N PHE A 651 42.72 10.57 -32.60
CA PHE A 651 41.66 10.10 -31.70
C PHE A 651 42.13 9.05 -30.68
N SER A 652 43.45 8.90 -30.46
CA SER A 652 44.01 7.95 -29.47
C SER A 652 43.65 8.24 -28.00
N LYS A 653 42.89 9.31 -27.75
CA LYS A 653 42.34 9.71 -26.44
C LYS A 653 40.80 9.78 -26.42
N ALA A 654 40.12 9.39 -27.51
CA ALA A 654 38.65 9.41 -27.62
C ALA A 654 38.03 8.08 -27.19
#